data_AF-A0AB36BDV7-F1
#
_entry.id   AF-A0AB36BDV7-F1
#
_cell.length_a   1.000
_cell.length_b   1.000
_cell.length_c   1.000
_cell.angle_alpha   90.00
_cell.angle_beta   90.00
_cell.angle_gamma   90.00
#
_symmetry.space_group_name_H-M   'P 1'
#
loop_
_entity.id
_entity.type
_entity.pdbx_description
1 polymer ?
#
loop_
_entity_poly.entity_id
_entity_poly.type
_entity_poly.pdbx_seq_one_letter_code
_entity_poly.pdbx_strand_id
1 'polypeptide(L)'
;MTHTEQLDILYKLKKEVEKSNNTALLNTINQVIKKVYKNQFTMSFVGHFSAGKSTLINLLLEQDILPSSPVPTTSNTAIVSVSDTEDIIANLPNQQYTKLKTYDEVKQMNRQNIDVESVEINFQSDKFDKGFTFQDTPGVDSNVATHQTTTEQFMYTSNVLFYTVDYNHVQSALNFQFMKRINEVGIPVVFIINQIDKHNDDELSFDTFKSRVEKSINEWDIDLQHIYYVSKFDHPENQIDDLSEYLLYLDKNREPMETYVERTVSFITDAQLSYIQNEMQSILEYLNIEEDEFEQAYLNFQQTQAVSEEAQLLNDKDKLKAYLKQKRKDILANAYIMTHDMREQLRSYLESKATDFKVGGLFNKAKKKEEAQTERLDKAISMLQEKINTQIRQPMREDMSFLTRFINQKNINEHILNQSYDIPNDLVSSLYQPQTTISNTYVLTFSDEVVKAINQFVERQSNPLFEKAIQHVQANEIESEDNETSDEYQRYLQLNNLKESITTRNYQHYYIHLEDSLDKLTGRTEANFTIKEENDTTQHQHRDQIQASDDTVSRSQVDIEKALNIIEDIPLFERTQTDIKQTLTRLDQQITKIGVFGTFSAGKSSLINALLGDNYLVSSPNPTTAATTELTYGESSSITLKSSKQLLDEINQLLEFFNQSFSSLDEFMNSDISQLKSKLEKNQLAFISAVEKHYDMYINMLEEGEVHHISQEDVKKWSAEDEYATFVKTVHLQVPVEWLKGKIVVDSLGLHSNNQRHTNETEQILTSSDLILYVSYFNHSFTDNDKAFIEHMKDMNQLNENQAFKMIINAVDLAESDEDLNAVKDYVADALNQVQLQSEVFGVSSREALKSSDEGMNQLKESIQHFVDVESKTILEQQMIHQLQQIDQSYQEMISEFETNKDDIAKRQRKLETYKDKHRLENQLIATTTQHTNNEVEEQVYHLNQRLKLQLMDDIKSVYNSQMTQNSDFNAEKKNSTKIYLDQIHQRMFLEQSLITERIKKYFNQQLDEQVAPVLQQLSQLHIIVHPRFNLQPDVVDQPLLHIDLNDMMAELPKQLTKRKILNANAQKDIHEMICQSTLELLQPNFSRLRQQLETYVEQMSDEAEQQFNSIEDNIQSQINELLSFELDESLISQLKDKHQQLEAIIY
;
A
#
# COMPACT_ATOMS: atom_id res chain seq x y z
N MET A 1 -41.99 29.77 10.30
CA MET A 1 -41.01 29.66 9.21
C MET A 1 -41.74 29.15 7.99
N THR A 2 -41.28 29.45 6.77
CA THR A 2 -41.57 28.61 5.61
C THR A 2 -40.77 27.32 5.75
N HIS A 3 -41.30 26.19 5.26
CA HIS A 3 -40.63 24.87 5.29
C HIS A 3 -40.41 24.21 6.68
N THR A 4 -41.28 24.49 7.67
CA THR A 4 -41.17 23.91 9.03
C THR A 4 -41.17 22.37 9.04
N GLU A 5 -41.95 21.73 8.15
CA GLU A 5 -42.04 20.26 8.07
C GLU A 5 -40.74 19.64 7.53
N GLN A 6 -40.13 20.28 6.51
CA GLN A 6 -38.83 19.87 5.98
C GLN A 6 -37.71 20.04 7.01
N LEU A 7 -37.74 21.13 7.80
CA LEU A 7 -36.78 21.36 8.89
C LEU A 7 -36.92 20.36 10.03
N ASP A 8 -38.15 19.93 10.38
CA ASP A 8 -38.38 18.87 11.38
C ASP A 8 -37.77 17.53 10.95
N ILE A 9 -37.97 17.13 9.68
CA ILE A 9 -37.41 15.89 9.13
C ILE A 9 -35.87 15.92 9.17
N LEU A 10 -35.25 17.01 8.68
CA LEU A 10 -33.80 17.15 8.65
C LEU A 10 -33.19 17.23 10.06
N TYR A 11 -33.83 17.92 11.01
CA TYR A 11 -33.36 18.00 12.38
C TYR A 11 -33.48 16.66 13.13
N LYS A 12 -34.54 15.88 12.88
CA LYS A 12 -34.67 14.51 13.39
C LYS A 12 -33.59 13.59 12.84
N LEU A 13 -33.30 13.68 11.55
CA LEU A 13 -32.21 12.93 10.92
C LEU A 13 -30.85 13.32 11.52
N LYS A 14 -30.58 14.61 11.68
CA LYS A 14 -29.39 15.13 12.39
C LYS A 14 -29.22 14.48 13.77
N LYS A 15 -30.29 14.40 14.57
CA LYS A 15 -30.23 13.82 15.93
C LYS A 15 -29.98 12.31 15.99
N GLU A 16 -30.16 11.58 14.90
CA GLU A 16 -29.64 10.21 14.80
C GLU A 16 -28.18 10.20 14.37
N VAL A 17 -27.78 10.98 13.36
CA VAL A 17 -26.38 11.04 12.89
C VAL A 17 -25.44 11.52 14.01
N GLU A 18 -25.91 12.39 14.92
CA GLU A 18 -25.19 12.83 16.13
C GLU A 18 -24.79 11.70 17.10
N LYS A 19 -25.38 10.51 16.96
CA LYS A 19 -25.02 9.32 17.75
C LYS A 19 -23.84 8.53 17.14
N SER A 20 -23.26 9.04 16.06
CA SER A 20 -22.05 8.51 15.40
C SER A 20 -20.96 9.57 15.33
N ASN A 21 -19.74 9.13 15.07
CA ASN A 21 -18.60 10.03 14.83
C ASN A 21 -18.59 10.62 13.40
N ASN A 22 -19.70 10.55 12.64
CA ASN A 22 -19.78 11.11 11.28
C ASN A 22 -19.89 12.66 11.28
N THR A 23 -18.82 13.32 11.69
CA THR A 23 -18.71 14.79 11.70
C THR A 23 -18.90 15.38 10.30
N ALA A 24 -18.37 14.71 9.27
CA ALA A 24 -18.49 15.11 7.87
C ALA A 24 -19.97 15.19 7.41
N LEU A 25 -20.77 14.15 7.67
CA LEU A 25 -22.19 14.15 7.30
C LEU A 25 -23.05 15.02 8.24
N LEU A 26 -22.67 15.18 9.51
CA LEU A 26 -23.30 16.17 10.40
C LEU A 26 -23.14 17.58 9.86
N ASN A 27 -21.94 17.92 9.38
CA ASN A 27 -21.68 19.19 8.73
C ASN A 27 -22.51 19.33 7.44
N THR A 28 -22.62 18.28 6.62
CA THR A 28 -23.56 18.25 5.47
C THR A 28 -24.99 18.57 5.89
N ILE A 29 -25.54 17.87 6.88
CA ILE A 29 -26.91 18.05 7.36
C ILE A 29 -27.12 19.47 7.90
N ASN A 30 -26.13 20.02 8.60
CA ASN A 30 -26.14 21.42 9.05
C ASN A 30 -26.23 22.41 7.87
N GLN A 31 -25.48 22.18 6.78
CA GLN A 31 -25.56 23.02 5.58
C GLN A 31 -26.90 22.86 4.85
N VAL A 32 -27.46 21.65 4.77
CA VAL A 32 -28.81 21.42 4.20
C VAL A 32 -29.90 22.10 5.05
N ILE A 33 -29.85 21.97 6.38
CA ILE A 33 -30.76 22.70 7.31
C ILE A 33 -30.63 24.22 7.09
N LYS A 34 -29.40 24.73 6.96
CA LYS A 34 -29.12 26.15 6.71
C LYS A 34 -29.66 26.62 5.37
N LYS A 35 -29.50 25.83 4.31
CA LYS A 35 -30.03 26.09 2.96
C LYS A 35 -31.57 26.16 2.96
N VAL A 36 -32.23 25.19 3.60
CA VAL A 36 -33.70 25.16 3.73
C VAL A 36 -34.19 26.36 4.56
N TYR A 37 -33.51 26.69 5.66
CA TYR A 37 -33.84 27.83 6.51
C TYR A 37 -33.66 29.19 5.81
N LYS A 38 -32.55 29.36 5.06
CA LYS A 38 -32.27 30.57 4.26
C LYS A 38 -33.06 30.63 2.94
N ASN A 39 -33.75 29.55 2.55
CA ASN A 39 -34.40 29.36 1.25
C ASN A 39 -33.42 29.57 0.06
N GLN A 40 -32.24 28.97 0.15
CA GLN A 40 -31.17 29.09 -0.86
C GLN A 40 -31.39 28.17 -2.07
N PHE A 41 -31.13 28.69 -3.26
CA PHE A 41 -31.06 27.95 -4.52
C PHE A 41 -29.63 28.02 -5.05
N THR A 42 -28.97 26.87 -5.20
CA THR A 42 -27.50 26.75 -5.24
C THR A 42 -27.03 26.12 -6.54
N MET A 43 -26.23 26.87 -7.30
CA MET A 43 -25.56 26.47 -8.53
C MET A 43 -24.09 26.17 -8.20
N SER A 44 -23.64 24.94 -8.38
CA SER A 44 -22.31 24.50 -7.93
C SER A 44 -21.36 24.28 -9.09
N PHE A 45 -20.22 24.97 -9.09
CA PHE A 45 -19.19 24.88 -10.12
C PHE A 45 -18.11 23.92 -9.65
N VAL A 46 -17.96 22.81 -10.37
CA VAL A 46 -17.13 21.66 -10.00
C VAL A 46 -16.27 21.27 -11.20
N GLY A 47 -15.08 20.73 -11.00
CA GLY A 47 -14.21 20.33 -12.11
C GLY A 47 -12.72 20.49 -11.79
N HIS A 48 -11.85 20.20 -12.76
CA HIS A 48 -10.41 20.04 -12.54
C HIS A 48 -9.74 21.20 -11.77
N PHE A 49 -8.63 20.92 -11.08
CA PHE A 49 -7.82 22.00 -10.51
C PHE A 49 -7.33 22.94 -11.62
N SER A 50 -7.30 24.25 -11.35
CA SER A 50 -7.03 25.30 -12.34
C SER A 50 -7.96 25.36 -13.57
N ALA A 51 -9.12 24.69 -13.58
CA ALA A 51 -10.12 24.81 -14.66
C ALA A 51 -10.82 26.20 -14.78
N GLY A 52 -10.41 27.20 -13.99
CA GLY A 52 -10.89 28.59 -14.07
C GLY A 52 -12.28 28.85 -13.47
N LYS A 53 -12.72 28.03 -12.50
CA LYS A 53 -14.07 28.06 -11.90
C LYS A 53 -14.40 29.39 -11.20
N SER A 54 -13.57 29.81 -10.24
CA SER A 54 -13.71 31.08 -9.50
C SER A 54 -13.73 32.29 -10.42
N THR A 55 -12.86 32.27 -11.44
CA THR A 55 -12.79 33.30 -12.50
C THR A 55 -14.08 33.37 -13.31
N LEU A 56 -14.65 32.21 -13.67
CA LEU A 56 -15.92 32.14 -14.39
C LEU A 56 -17.09 32.64 -13.54
N ILE A 57 -17.13 32.33 -12.24
CA ILE A 57 -18.16 32.86 -11.32
C ILE A 57 -18.09 34.38 -11.23
N ASN A 58 -16.90 34.99 -11.08
CA ASN A 58 -16.74 36.45 -11.05
C ASN A 58 -17.24 37.10 -12.35
N LEU A 59 -16.96 36.49 -13.51
CA LEU A 59 -17.47 36.96 -14.81
C LEU A 59 -19.01 36.92 -14.87
N LEU A 60 -19.62 35.82 -14.42
CA LEU A 60 -21.08 35.65 -14.41
C LEU A 60 -21.80 36.57 -13.40
N LEU A 61 -21.13 36.89 -12.29
CA LEU A 61 -21.58 37.85 -11.28
C LEU A 61 -21.35 39.32 -11.68
N GLU A 62 -20.52 39.58 -12.70
CA GLU A 62 -20.05 40.91 -13.10
C GLU A 62 -19.30 41.65 -11.95
N GLN A 63 -18.71 40.89 -11.02
CA GLN A 63 -18.04 41.39 -9.81
C GLN A 63 -16.88 40.48 -9.39
N ASP A 64 -15.73 41.07 -9.02
CA ASP A 64 -14.58 40.34 -8.48
C ASP A 64 -14.77 40.02 -6.99
N ILE A 65 -15.51 38.95 -6.71
CA ILE A 65 -15.85 38.51 -5.34
C ILE A 65 -14.93 37.38 -4.85
N LEU A 66 -14.58 36.44 -5.72
CA LEU A 66 -13.69 35.31 -5.42
C LEU A 66 -12.24 35.62 -5.82
N PRO A 67 -11.23 35.08 -5.11
CA PRO A 67 -9.84 35.17 -5.55
C PRO A 67 -9.61 34.36 -6.84
N SER A 68 -8.50 34.65 -7.51
CA SER A 68 -7.89 33.76 -8.51
C SER A 68 -6.38 33.70 -8.24
N SER A 69 -5.83 32.49 -8.11
CA SER A 69 -4.39 32.20 -7.90
C SER A 69 -4.12 30.77 -8.43
N PRO A 70 -2.90 30.49 -8.95
CA PRO A 70 -2.51 29.18 -9.46
C PRO A 70 -2.08 28.18 -8.38
N VAL A 71 -1.76 28.65 -7.17
CA VAL A 71 -1.63 27.81 -5.97
C VAL A 71 -2.97 27.12 -5.71
N PRO A 72 -3.02 25.91 -5.14
CA PRO A 72 -4.25 25.40 -4.54
C PRO A 72 -4.88 26.46 -3.62
N THR A 73 -5.90 27.16 -4.12
CA THR A 73 -6.86 27.88 -3.28
C THR A 73 -7.45 26.79 -2.40
N THR A 74 -6.95 26.77 -1.16
CA THR A 74 -7.20 25.80 -0.10
C THR A 74 -8.57 25.17 -0.18
N SER A 75 -8.67 23.88 0.18
CA SER A 75 -9.83 22.95 0.19
C SER A 75 -11.18 23.47 0.71
N ASN A 76 -11.22 24.70 1.18
CA ASN A 76 -12.31 25.52 1.66
C ASN A 76 -13.26 25.89 0.50
N THR A 77 -14.54 25.58 0.63
CA THR A 77 -15.54 25.94 -0.39
C THR A 77 -16.05 27.36 -0.23
N ALA A 78 -16.11 28.11 -1.33
CA ALA A 78 -16.66 29.47 -1.32
C ALA A 78 -18.15 29.44 -1.72
N ILE A 79 -19.00 30.02 -0.87
CA ILE A 79 -20.47 30.05 -1.03
C ILE A 79 -20.88 31.52 -1.14
N VAL A 80 -21.21 31.96 -2.36
CA VAL A 80 -21.53 33.36 -2.68
C VAL A 80 -23.04 33.51 -2.81
N SER A 81 -23.69 34.16 -1.85
CA SER A 81 -25.16 34.21 -1.71
C SER A 81 -25.74 35.62 -1.82
N VAL A 82 -26.81 35.78 -2.60
CA VAL A 82 -27.57 37.03 -2.68
C VAL A 82 -28.38 37.25 -1.41
N SER A 83 -28.06 38.34 -0.69
CA SER A 83 -28.61 38.69 0.63
C SER A 83 -28.98 40.18 0.71
N ASP A 84 -29.66 40.57 1.79
CA ASP A 84 -29.85 41.99 2.13
C ASP A 84 -28.61 42.57 2.85
N THR A 85 -27.71 41.70 3.33
CA THR A 85 -26.51 42.03 4.11
C THR A 85 -25.24 41.73 3.33
N GLU A 86 -24.22 42.56 3.52
CA GLU A 86 -22.85 42.31 3.07
C GLU A 86 -22.00 41.87 4.27
N ASP A 87 -21.66 40.58 4.32
CA ASP A 87 -20.81 40.01 5.36
C ASP A 87 -20.09 38.75 4.87
N ILE A 88 -18.83 38.60 5.30
CA ILE A 88 -17.99 37.41 5.05
C ILE A 88 -17.95 36.60 6.34
N ILE A 89 -18.26 35.31 6.24
CA ILE A 89 -18.30 34.38 7.38
C ILE A 89 -17.39 33.20 7.06
N ALA A 90 -16.31 33.05 7.84
CA ALA A 90 -15.52 31.83 7.83
C ALA A 90 -16.18 30.79 8.73
N ASN A 91 -16.53 29.64 8.14
CA ASN A 91 -17.01 28.46 8.84
C ASN A 91 -15.79 27.66 9.33
N LEU A 92 -15.76 27.34 10.62
CA LEU A 92 -14.63 26.68 11.28
C LEU A 92 -15.05 25.32 11.84
N PRO A 93 -14.09 24.37 12.00
CA PRO A 93 -14.32 23.12 12.69
C PRO A 93 -14.97 23.28 14.07
N ASN A 94 -15.53 22.18 14.59
CA ASN A 94 -16.27 22.15 15.86
C ASN A 94 -17.50 23.09 15.88
N GLN A 95 -18.16 23.26 14.73
CA GLN A 95 -19.38 24.05 14.55
C GLN A 95 -19.20 25.55 14.84
N GLN A 96 -17.98 26.06 14.81
CA GLN A 96 -17.71 27.48 15.05
C GLN A 96 -17.88 28.31 13.77
N TYR A 97 -18.02 29.62 13.93
CA TYR A 97 -17.85 30.58 12.83
C TYR A 97 -17.22 31.87 13.34
N THR A 98 -16.58 32.61 12.45
CA THR A 98 -16.17 33.98 12.74
C THR A 98 -16.51 34.89 11.57
N LYS A 99 -16.75 36.18 11.87
CA LYS A 99 -17.06 37.20 10.87
C LYS A 99 -15.79 37.90 10.46
N LEU A 100 -15.50 37.87 9.17
CA LEU A 100 -14.33 38.50 8.57
C LEU A 100 -14.73 39.80 7.87
N LYS A 101 -13.76 40.70 7.74
CA LYS A 101 -13.93 41.99 7.03
C LYS A 101 -13.52 41.88 5.56
N THR A 102 -12.57 41.00 5.25
CA THR A 102 -12.01 40.82 3.91
C THR A 102 -11.69 39.35 3.64
N TYR A 103 -11.58 38.97 2.37
CA TYR A 103 -11.15 37.61 2.00
C TYR A 103 -9.69 37.33 2.38
N ASP A 104 -8.82 38.35 2.42
CA ASP A 104 -7.41 38.14 2.79
C ASP A 104 -7.23 37.69 4.25
N GLU A 105 -8.19 37.99 5.14
CA GLU A 105 -8.22 37.42 6.49
C GLU A 105 -8.40 35.88 6.45
N VAL A 106 -9.09 35.31 5.45
CA VAL A 106 -9.17 33.85 5.23
C VAL A 106 -7.79 33.29 4.87
N LYS A 107 -7.08 33.93 3.94
CA LYS A 107 -5.72 33.51 3.54
C LYS A 107 -4.76 33.52 4.74
N GLN A 108 -4.86 34.52 5.61
CA GLN A 108 -4.08 34.59 6.85
C GLN A 108 -4.45 33.48 7.84
N MET A 109 -5.73 33.13 7.98
CA MET A 109 -6.16 32.01 8.83
C MET A 109 -5.59 30.67 8.32
N ASN A 110 -5.70 30.40 7.01
CA ASN A 110 -5.12 29.21 6.40
C ASN A 110 -3.59 29.14 6.60
N ARG A 111 -2.87 30.26 6.38
CA ARG A 111 -1.41 30.36 6.63
C ARG A 111 -1.03 30.11 8.10
N GLN A 112 -1.96 30.31 9.05
CA GLN A 112 -1.76 30.01 10.47
C GLN A 112 -2.20 28.58 10.85
N ASN A 113 -2.36 27.68 9.87
CA ASN A 113 -2.88 26.31 10.03
C ASN A 113 -4.23 26.25 10.74
N ILE A 114 -5.06 27.28 10.56
CA ILE A 114 -6.45 27.27 10.99
C ILE A 114 -7.26 26.69 9.84
N ASP A 115 -7.77 25.48 10.06
CA ASP A 115 -8.69 24.82 9.13
C ASP A 115 -10.01 25.63 9.01
N VAL A 116 -10.46 25.84 7.78
CA VAL A 116 -11.63 26.65 7.43
C VAL A 116 -12.49 25.84 6.46
N GLU A 117 -13.55 25.21 6.98
CA GLU A 117 -14.42 24.31 6.21
C GLU A 117 -15.03 24.98 4.96
N SER A 118 -15.40 26.28 5.07
CA SER A 118 -15.98 27.05 3.98
C SER A 118 -16.02 28.55 4.27
N VAL A 119 -16.11 29.36 3.21
CA VAL A 119 -16.27 30.82 3.29
C VAL A 119 -17.62 31.19 2.70
N GLU A 120 -18.52 31.73 3.51
CA GLU A 120 -19.77 32.34 3.03
C GLU A 120 -19.54 33.83 2.77
N ILE A 121 -19.87 34.27 1.55
CA ILE A 121 -19.85 35.68 1.15
C ILE A 121 -21.30 36.06 0.81
N ASN A 122 -21.93 36.83 1.69
CA ASN A 122 -23.22 37.43 1.40
C ASN A 122 -23.00 38.77 0.69
N PHE A 123 -23.69 39.00 -0.42
CA PHE A 123 -23.57 40.23 -1.22
C PHE A 123 -24.94 40.68 -1.75
N GLN A 124 -25.05 41.96 -2.13
CA GLN A 124 -26.24 42.50 -2.78
C GLN A 124 -26.14 42.35 -4.31
N SER A 125 -27.24 41.95 -4.96
CA SER A 125 -27.31 41.80 -6.41
C SER A 125 -28.62 42.36 -6.95
N ASP A 126 -28.53 43.15 -8.03
CA ASP A 126 -29.67 43.57 -8.85
C ASP A 126 -30.02 42.54 -9.96
N LYS A 127 -29.14 41.55 -10.19
CA LYS A 127 -29.21 40.58 -11.29
C LYS A 127 -29.99 39.31 -10.92
N PHE A 128 -29.80 38.80 -9.70
CA PHE A 128 -30.37 37.54 -9.22
C PHE A 128 -31.29 37.74 -8.01
N ASP A 129 -32.34 36.94 -7.87
CA ASP A 129 -33.28 37.05 -6.74
C ASP A 129 -32.65 36.54 -5.43
N LYS A 130 -33.12 37.08 -4.30
CA LYS A 130 -32.66 36.71 -2.95
C LYS A 130 -32.59 35.20 -2.72
N GLY A 131 -31.49 34.74 -2.12
CA GLY A 131 -31.21 33.33 -1.88
C GLY A 131 -30.60 32.58 -3.08
N PHE A 132 -30.47 33.21 -4.26
CA PHE A 132 -29.64 32.64 -5.32
C PHE A 132 -28.19 32.57 -4.83
N THR A 133 -27.52 31.44 -5.08
CA THR A 133 -26.23 31.11 -4.48
C THR A 133 -25.33 30.42 -5.49
N PHE A 134 -24.12 30.92 -5.67
CA PHE A 134 -23.03 30.21 -6.33
C PHE A 134 -22.20 29.45 -5.29
N GLN A 135 -21.71 28.27 -5.66
CA GLN A 135 -20.84 27.46 -4.84
C GLN A 135 -19.62 27.05 -5.68
N ASP A 136 -18.45 27.57 -5.32
CA ASP A 136 -17.17 27.27 -5.97
C ASP A 136 -16.44 26.20 -5.16
N THR A 137 -16.10 25.07 -5.79
CA THR A 137 -15.53 23.91 -5.11
C THR A 137 -14.06 23.71 -5.44
N PRO A 138 -13.30 23.00 -4.58
CA PRO A 138 -11.99 22.45 -4.93
C PRO A 138 -12.01 21.56 -6.19
N GLY A 139 -10.82 21.20 -6.68
CA GLY A 139 -10.63 20.31 -7.83
C GLY A 139 -11.11 18.88 -7.55
N VAL A 140 -11.54 18.16 -8.60
CA VAL A 140 -12.05 16.76 -8.50
C VAL A 140 -11.01 15.69 -8.85
N ASP A 141 -9.74 16.08 -9.04
CA ASP A 141 -8.71 15.24 -9.68
C ASP A 141 -7.78 14.58 -8.66
N SER A 142 -8.02 14.84 -7.38
CA SER A 142 -7.40 14.14 -6.28
C SER A 142 -8.03 12.76 -6.11
N ASN A 143 -7.25 11.70 -6.27
CA ASN A 143 -7.61 10.36 -5.78
C ASN A 143 -7.57 10.28 -4.23
N VAL A 144 -7.40 11.41 -3.52
CA VAL A 144 -7.46 11.53 -2.05
C VAL A 144 -8.84 11.01 -1.61
N ALA A 145 -8.86 9.89 -0.88
CA ALA A 145 -10.09 9.36 -0.29
C ALA A 145 -10.80 10.36 0.65
N THR A 146 -10.08 11.31 1.25
CA THR A 146 -10.62 12.43 2.05
C THR A 146 -11.08 13.66 1.25
N HIS A 147 -10.97 13.70 -0.09
CA HIS A 147 -11.62 14.72 -0.95
C HIS A 147 -12.87 14.22 -1.67
N GLN A 148 -13.10 12.90 -1.66
CA GLN A 148 -14.37 12.32 -2.11
C GLN A 148 -15.53 12.82 -1.24
N THR A 149 -15.34 12.90 0.09
CA THR A 149 -16.29 13.46 1.05
C THR A 149 -16.55 14.96 0.86
N THR A 150 -15.53 15.76 0.57
CA THR A 150 -15.68 17.20 0.28
C THR A 150 -16.47 17.41 -1.01
N THR A 151 -16.12 16.69 -2.08
CA THR A 151 -16.86 16.74 -3.36
C THR A 151 -18.32 16.25 -3.19
N GLU A 152 -18.53 15.23 -2.37
CA GLU A 152 -19.86 14.73 -2.01
C GLU A 152 -20.68 15.76 -1.21
N GLN A 153 -20.09 16.48 -0.26
CA GLN A 153 -20.77 17.52 0.54
C GLN A 153 -21.51 18.56 -0.33
N PHE A 154 -20.97 18.92 -1.50
CA PHE A 154 -21.60 19.89 -2.39
C PHE A 154 -22.73 19.28 -3.22
N MET A 155 -22.71 17.97 -3.51
CA MET A 155 -23.84 17.30 -4.13
C MET A 155 -25.11 17.45 -3.31
N TYR A 156 -25.03 17.26 -1.98
CA TYR A 156 -26.20 17.43 -1.09
C TYR A 156 -26.75 18.86 -1.09
N THR A 157 -25.91 19.87 -1.33
CA THR A 157 -26.33 21.29 -1.30
C THR A 157 -26.70 21.85 -2.68
N SER A 158 -26.35 21.16 -3.77
CA SER A 158 -26.60 21.59 -5.15
C SER A 158 -28.06 21.43 -5.58
N ASN A 159 -28.57 22.39 -6.36
CA ASN A 159 -29.78 22.21 -7.17
C ASN A 159 -29.44 21.87 -8.63
N VAL A 160 -28.35 22.44 -9.16
CA VAL A 160 -27.78 22.16 -10.50
C VAL A 160 -26.26 22.17 -10.40
N LEU A 161 -25.60 21.26 -11.11
CA LEU A 161 -24.14 21.16 -11.19
C LEU A 161 -23.61 21.74 -12.51
N PHE A 162 -22.61 22.60 -12.45
CA PHE A 162 -21.87 23.16 -13.58
C PHE A 162 -20.47 22.55 -13.62
N TYR A 163 -20.31 21.47 -14.38
CA TYR A 163 -19.06 20.74 -14.48
C TYR A 163 -18.11 21.40 -15.48
N THR A 164 -17.02 22.01 -14.99
CA THR A 164 -16.13 22.91 -15.73
C THR A 164 -14.77 22.26 -16.00
N VAL A 165 -14.38 22.17 -17.26
CA VAL A 165 -13.11 21.56 -17.70
C VAL A 165 -12.29 22.53 -18.54
N ASP A 166 -10.96 22.40 -18.48
CA ASP A 166 -10.05 23.07 -19.41
C ASP A 166 -10.18 22.48 -20.82
N TYR A 167 -10.15 23.33 -21.84
CA TYR A 167 -10.21 22.98 -23.26
C TYR A 167 -9.28 21.81 -23.67
N ASN A 168 -8.08 21.69 -23.08
CA ASN A 168 -7.12 20.62 -23.39
C ASN A 168 -7.44 19.27 -22.70
N HIS A 169 -8.27 19.28 -21.64
CA HIS A 169 -8.52 18.11 -20.78
C HIS A 169 -9.94 17.54 -20.89
N VAL A 170 -10.74 18.03 -21.84
CA VAL A 170 -12.16 17.66 -22.02
C VAL A 170 -12.41 16.16 -22.17
N GLN A 171 -11.51 15.41 -22.81
CA GLN A 171 -11.72 14.00 -23.17
C GLN A 171 -11.27 12.98 -22.10
N SER A 172 -10.99 13.40 -20.85
CA SER A 172 -10.66 12.48 -19.76
C SER A 172 -11.83 11.54 -19.42
N ALA A 173 -11.57 10.23 -19.33
CA ALA A 173 -12.57 9.24 -18.94
C ALA A 173 -13.14 9.48 -17.52
N LEU A 174 -12.32 10.04 -16.61
CA LEU A 174 -12.70 10.39 -15.25
C LEU A 174 -13.80 11.48 -15.22
N ASN A 175 -13.74 12.46 -16.13
CA ASN A 175 -14.79 13.49 -16.27
C ASN A 175 -16.16 12.85 -16.55
N PHE A 176 -16.19 11.93 -17.51
CA PHE A 176 -17.40 11.25 -17.95
C PHE A 176 -17.96 10.32 -16.87
N GLN A 177 -17.09 9.56 -16.19
CA GLN A 177 -17.48 8.74 -15.04
C GLN A 177 -18.05 9.57 -13.89
N PHE A 178 -17.44 10.72 -13.59
CA PHE A 178 -17.95 11.61 -12.54
C PHE A 178 -19.33 12.16 -12.90
N MET A 179 -19.49 12.79 -14.08
CA MET A 179 -20.79 13.34 -14.52
C MET A 179 -21.89 12.28 -14.53
N LYS A 180 -21.58 11.03 -14.91
CA LYS A 180 -22.51 9.90 -14.84
C LYS A 180 -22.99 9.62 -13.41
N ARG A 181 -22.08 9.57 -12.43
CA ARG A 181 -22.43 9.41 -11.00
C ARG A 181 -23.38 10.52 -10.51
N ILE A 182 -23.21 11.75 -10.99
CA ILE A 182 -24.11 12.87 -10.65
C ILE A 182 -25.52 12.67 -11.24
N ASN A 183 -25.61 12.21 -12.49
CA ASN A 183 -26.90 11.88 -13.10
C ASN A 183 -27.62 10.75 -12.35
N GLU A 184 -26.89 9.72 -11.89
CA GLU A 184 -27.45 8.60 -11.11
C GLU A 184 -28.06 9.06 -9.76
N VAL A 185 -27.51 10.10 -9.14
CA VAL A 185 -28.04 10.73 -7.90
C VAL A 185 -29.22 11.68 -8.19
N GLY A 186 -29.54 11.94 -9.47
CA GLY A 186 -30.69 12.77 -9.87
C GLY A 186 -30.46 14.28 -9.71
N ILE A 187 -29.21 14.73 -9.85
CA ILE A 187 -28.83 16.15 -9.92
C ILE A 187 -28.62 16.51 -11.40
N PRO A 188 -29.24 17.58 -11.93
CA PRO A 188 -29.01 18.03 -13.30
C PRO A 188 -27.58 18.54 -13.51
N VAL A 189 -26.97 18.17 -14.64
CA VAL A 189 -25.60 18.55 -15.00
C VAL A 189 -25.60 19.47 -16.24
N VAL A 190 -24.81 20.54 -16.16
CA VAL A 190 -24.43 21.42 -17.26
C VAL A 190 -22.92 21.28 -17.46
N PHE A 191 -22.47 21.06 -18.69
CA PHE A 191 -21.04 20.89 -18.99
C PHE A 191 -20.46 22.19 -19.55
N ILE A 192 -19.37 22.67 -18.96
CA ILE A 192 -18.69 23.91 -19.35
C ILE A 192 -17.28 23.57 -19.82
N ILE A 193 -16.96 23.93 -21.06
CA ILE A 193 -15.61 23.87 -21.60
C ILE A 193 -15.04 25.29 -21.56
N ASN A 194 -14.09 25.51 -20.66
CA ASN A 194 -13.48 26.80 -20.39
C ASN A 194 -12.13 26.95 -21.10
N GLN A 195 -11.62 28.18 -21.19
CA GLN A 195 -10.34 28.53 -21.80
C GLN A 195 -10.27 28.19 -23.30
N ILE A 196 -11.39 28.35 -24.02
CA ILE A 196 -11.47 28.08 -25.47
C ILE A 196 -10.58 29.00 -26.33
N ASP A 197 -10.06 30.09 -25.77
CA ASP A 197 -9.03 30.93 -26.38
C ASP A 197 -7.69 30.20 -26.63
N LYS A 198 -7.47 29.06 -25.98
CA LYS A 198 -6.37 28.12 -26.29
C LYS A 198 -6.56 27.37 -27.62
N HIS A 199 -7.73 27.45 -28.24
CA HIS A 199 -8.03 26.72 -29.47
C HIS A 199 -7.17 27.18 -30.65
N ASN A 200 -6.70 26.22 -31.44
CA ASN A 200 -5.93 26.47 -32.67
C ASN A 200 -6.62 25.79 -33.86
N ASP A 201 -7.36 26.58 -34.64
CA ASP A 201 -8.08 26.12 -35.85
C ASP A 201 -7.15 25.48 -36.91
N ASP A 202 -5.86 25.84 -36.93
CA ASP A 202 -4.86 25.26 -37.85
C ASP A 202 -4.53 23.79 -37.51
N GLU A 203 -4.77 23.34 -36.27
CA GLU A 203 -4.57 21.96 -35.82
C GLU A 203 -5.85 21.11 -35.93
N LEU A 204 -6.99 21.67 -35.53
CA LEU A 204 -8.29 21.02 -35.53
C LEU A 204 -9.38 22.08 -35.56
N SER A 205 -10.32 22.03 -36.50
CA SER A 205 -11.42 23.00 -36.53
C SER A 205 -12.36 22.87 -35.33
N PHE A 206 -12.86 24.00 -34.82
CA PHE A 206 -13.75 24.04 -33.66
C PHE A 206 -15.02 23.16 -33.80
N ASP A 207 -15.64 23.14 -34.99
CA ASP A 207 -16.78 22.24 -35.28
C ASP A 207 -16.45 20.75 -35.12
N THR A 208 -15.24 20.35 -35.53
CA THR A 208 -14.79 18.95 -35.39
C THR A 208 -14.54 18.62 -33.92
N PHE A 209 -14.05 19.58 -33.14
CA PHE A 209 -13.91 19.45 -31.69
C PHE A 209 -15.28 19.25 -31.01
N LYS A 210 -16.26 20.13 -31.26
CA LYS A 210 -17.64 19.99 -30.75
C LYS A 210 -18.23 18.61 -31.00
N SER A 211 -18.16 18.14 -32.26
CA SER A 211 -18.72 16.84 -32.65
C SER A 211 -18.04 15.64 -31.94
N ARG A 212 -16.75 15.75 -31.61
CA ARG A 212 -16.06 14.71 -30.82
C ARG A 212 -16.54 14.69 -29.38
N VAL A 213 -16.73 15.86 -28.76
CA VAL A 213 -17.24 15.99 -27.38
C VAL A 213 -18.65 15.41 -27.27
N GLU A 214 -19.56 15.82 -28.16
CA GLU A 214 -20.92 15.28 -28.24
C GLU A 214 -20.92 13.75 -28.41
N LYS A 215 -20.04 13.21 -29.27
CA LYS A 215 -19.91 11.76 -29.46
C LYS A 215 -19.53 11.05 -28.17
N SER A 216 -18.54 11.55 -27.42
CA SER A 216 -18.13 10.94 -26.15
C SER A 216 -19.23 10.99 -25.08
N ILE A 217 -19.98 12.09 -24.97
CA ILE A 217 -21.11 12.21 -24.03
C ILE A 217 -22.18 11.15 -24.33
N ASN A 218 -22.51 10.95 -25.61
CA ASN A 218 -23.45 9.90 -26.04
C ASN A 218 -22.90 8.48 -25.82
N GLU A 219 -21.59 8.25 -25.97
CA GLU A 219 -20.96 6.95 -25.73
C GLU A 219 -20.97 6.54 -24.25
N TRP A 220 -20.96 7.51 -23.33
CA TRP A 220 -20.99 7.27 -21.88
C TRP A 220 -22.39 7.23 -21.25
N ASP A 221 -23.45 7.52 -22.03
CA ASP A 221 -24.84 7.59 -21.56
C ASP A 221 -25.03 8.63 -20.43
N ILE A 222 -24.56 9.86 -20.69
CA ILE A 222 -24.61 11.01 -19.77
C ILE A 222 -25.74 11.95 -20.20
N ASP A 223 -26.62 12.30 -19.26
CA ASP A 223 -27.74 13.22 -19.48
C ASP A 223 -27.35 14.66 -19.08
N LEU A 224 -27.02 15.47 -20.09
CA LEU A 224 -26.66 16.88 -19.90
C LEU A 224 -27.83 17.79 -20.25
N GLN A 225 -28.07 18.79 -19.41
CA GLN A 225 -29.02 19.86 -19.72
C GLN A 225 -28.51 20.72 -20.89
N HIS A 226 -27.25 21.15 -20.82
CA HIS A 226 -26.58 21.99 -21.81
C HIS A 226 -25.06 21.76 -21.82
N ILE A 227 -24.42 22.14 -22.94
CA ILE A 227 -22.97 22.29 -23.07
C ILE A 227 -22.69 23.75 -23.44
N TYR A 228 -21.75 24.39 -22.76
CA TYR A 228 -21.31 25.76 -23.04
C TYR A 228 -19.81 25.83 -23.29
N TYR A 229 -19.42 26.60 -24.30
CA TYR A 229 -18.02 26.89 -24.66
C TYR A 229 -17.70 28.33 -24.23
N VAL A 230 -16.79 28.54 -23.27
CA VAL A 230 -16.55 29.85 -22.65
C VAL A 230 -15.08 30.21 -22.48
N SER A 231 -14.78 31.50 -22.40
CA SER A 231 -13.48 32.02 -21.94
C SER A 231 -13.62 33.38 -21.25
N LYS A 232 -12.60 33.75 -20.45
CA LYS A 232 -12.36 35.11 -19.98
C LYS A 232 -11.92 36.05 -21.10
N PHE A 233 -11.25 35.52 -22.12
CA PHE A 233 -10.71 36.27 -23.25
C PHE A 233 -11.71 36.31 -24.42
N ASP A 234 -11.54 37.30 -25.30
CA ASP A 234 -12.39 37.48 -26.48
C ASP A 234 -12.14 36.33 -27.49
N HIS A 235 -13.21 35.63 -27.87
CA HIS A 235 -13.16 34.50 -28.80
C HIS A 235 -14.50 34.41 -29.56
N PRO A 236 -14.52 34.17 -30.90
CA PRO A 236 -15.75 34.21 -31.70
C PRO A 236 -16.85 33.24 -31.25
N GLU A 237 -16.47 32.13 -30.63
CA GLU A 237 -17.35 31.06 -30.16
C GLU A 237 -17.62 31.12 -28.64
N ASN A 238 -17.33 32.26 -27.99
CA ASN A 238 -17.52 32.43 -26.54
C ASN A 238 -19.00 32.62 -26.18
N GLN A 239 -19.56 31.70 -25.39
CA GLN A 239 -20.97 31.64 -25.01
C GLN A 239 -21.25 32.11 -23.58
N ILE A 240 -20.39 32.99 -23.04
CA ILE A 240 -20.54 33.49 -21.66
C ILE A 240 -21.89 34.19 -21.43
N ASP A 241 -22.40 34.91 -22.43
CA ASP A 241 -23.71 35.57 -22.39
C ASP A 241 -24.87 34.55 -22.37
N ASP A 242 -24.82 33.51 -23.21
CA ASP A 242 -25.82 32.43 -23.24
C ASP A 242 -25.91 31.69 -21.88
N LEU A 243 -24.75 31.46 -21.25
CA LEU A 243 -24.66 30.86 -19.90
C LEU A 243 -25.23 31.79 -18.83
N SER A 244 -24.98 33.09 -18.92
CA SER A 244 -25.55 34.11 -18.04
C SER A 244 -27.08 34.20 -18.16
N GLU A 245 -27.64 34.16 -19.38
CA GLU A 245 -29.10 34.10 -19.59
C GLU A 245 -29.72 32.82 -19.02
N TYR A 246 -29.05 31.68 -19.14
CA TYR A 246 -29.53 30.41 -18.59
C TYR A 246 -29.58 30.40 -17.05
N LEU A 247 -28.59 30.98 -16.38
CA LEU A 247 -28.59 31.14 -14.92
C LEU A 247 -29.76 32.02 -14.44
N LEU A 248 -30.09 33.09 -15.18
CA LEU A 248 -31.28 33.91 -14.92
C LEU A 248 -32.58 33.11 -15.12
N TYR A 249 -32.64 32.24 -16.14
CA TYR A 249 -33.79 31.35 -16.34
C TYR A 249 -33.96 30.38 -15.16
N LEU A 250 -32.89 29.75 -14.68
CA LEU A 250 -32.93 28.86 -13.52
C LEU A 250 -33.38 29.60 -12.25
N ASP A 251 -32.88 30.82 -12.02
CA ASP A 251 -33.29 31.66 -10.89
C ASP A 251 -34.80 31.97 -10.86
N LYS A 252 -35.42 32.18 -12.03
CA LYS A 252 -36.88 32.40 -12.12
C LYS A 252 -37.72 31.11 -12.07
N ASN A 253 -37.10 29.94 -12.18
CA ASN A 253 -37.78 28.64 -12.26
C ASN A 253 -37.22 27.62 -11.24
N ARG A 254 -36.95 28.08 -10.01
CA ARG A 254 -36.39 27.27 -8.92
C ARG A 254 -37.22 26.01 -8.61
N GLU A 255 -36.55 24.89 -8.33
CA GLU A 255 -37.23 23.64 -7.94
C GLU A 255 -37.95 23.76 -6.58
N PRO A 256 -39.06 23.04 -6.35
CA PRO A 256 -39.74 23.05 -5.06
C PRO A 256 -38.84 22.50 -3.94
N MET A 257 -38.78 23.23 -2.81
CA MET A 257 -37.98 22.85 -1.64
C MET A 257 -38.32 21.44 -1.10
N GLU A 258 -39.57 21.00 -1.23
CA GLU A 258 -40.02 19.65 -0.86
C GLU A 258 -39.29 18.58 -1.67
N THR A 259 -39.26 18.70 -3.01
CA THR A 259 -38.58 17.78 -3.93
C THR A 259 -37.07 17.72 -3.66
N TYR A 260 -36.44 18.88 -3.42
CA TYR A 260 -35.04 18.95 -3.02
C TYR A 260 -34.77 18.21 -1.69
N VAL A 261 -35.62 18.41 -0.67
CA VAL A 261 -35.45 17.78 0.64
C VAL A 261 -35.72 16.27 0.60
N GLU A 262 -36.70 15.80 -0.19
CA GLU A 262 -36.95 14.36 -0.37
C GLU A 262 -35.74 13.63 -0.98
N ARG A 263 -35.17 14.17 -2.07
CA ARG A 263 -33.93 13.65 -2.69
C ARG A 263 -32.79 13.62 -1.68
N THR A 264 -32.60 14.74 -0.97
CA THR A 264 -31.48 14.94 -0.04
C THR A 264 -31.59 14.04 1.20
N VAL A 265 -32.78 13.83 1.76
CA VAL A 265 -33.01 12.93 2.90
C VAL A 265 -32.74 11.47 2.54
N SER A 266 -33.11 11.01 1.33
CA SER A 266 -32.73 9.67 0.87
C SER A 266 -31.22 9.53 0.82
N PHE A 267 -30.55 10.46 0.13
CA PHE A 267 -29.10 10.41 -0.09
C PHE A 267 -28.28 10.50 1.22
N ILE A 268 -28.71 11.30 2.20
CA ILE A 268 -28.10 11.34 3.55
C ILE A 268 -28.32 10.02 4.30
N THR A 269 -29.51 9.40 4.15
CA THR A 269 -29.82 8.12 4.80
C THR A 269 -28.91 7.01 4.28
N ASP A 270 -28.76 6.93 2.96
CA ASP A 270 -27.94 5.91 2.31
C ASP A 270 -26.45 6.11 2.66
N ALA A 271 -25.95 7.36 2.63
CA ALA A 271 -24.59 7.69 3.03
C ALA A 271 -24.28 7.37 4.51
N GLN A 272 -25.21 7.65 5.43
CA GLN A 272 -25.01 7.32 6.84
C GLN A 272 -24.99 5.80 7.09
N LEU A 273 -25.84 5.05 6.38
CA LEU A 273 -25.82 3.59 6.48
C LEU A 273 -24.51 3.00 5.96
N SER A 274 -23.97 3.53 4.85
CA SER A 274 -22.64 3.18 4.35
C SER A 274 -21.52 3.55 5.34
N TYR A 275 -21.55 4.73 5.94
CA TYR A 275 -20.55 5.12 6.95
C TYR A 275 -20.57 4.21 8.19
N ILE A 276 -21.76 3.91 8.73
CA ILE A 276 -21.88 3.01 9.89
C ILE A 276 -21.39 1.61 9.54
N GLN A 277 -21.70 1.11 8.34
CA GLN A 277 -21.21 -0.18 7.85
C GLN A 277 -19.67 -0.19 7.77
N ASN A 278 -19.05 0.87 7.27
CA ASN A 278 -17.60 0.98 7.14
C ASN A 278 -16.89 1.13 8.50
N GLU A 279 -17.37 1.96 9.43
CA GLU A 279 -16.79 2.07 10.78
C GLU A 279 -16.91 0.75 11.55
N MET A 280 -18.05 0.06 11.42
CA MET A 280 -18.20 -1.29 11.98
C MET A 280 -17.17 -2.24 11.38
N GLN A 281 -16.94 -2.18 10.07
CA GLN A 281 -15.91 -2.98 9.37
C GLN A 281 -14.48 -2.62 9.80
N SER A 282 -14.12 -1.35 9.97
CA SER A 282 -12.78 -0.97 10.41
C SER A 282 -12.48 -1.32 11.87
N ILE A 283 -13.49 -1.31 12.74
CA ILE A 283 -13.36 -1.82 14.11
C ILE A 283 -13.14 -3.34 14.09
N LEU A 284 -13.88 -4.04 13.22
CA LEU A 284 -13.72 -5.47 12.97
C LEU A 284 -12.33 -5.80 12.42
N GLU A 285 -11.80 -5.00 11.49
CA GLU A 285 -10.44 -5.14 10.94
C GLU A 285 -9.36 -4.86 11.98
N TYR A 286 -9.48 -3.79 12.77
CA TYR A 286 -8.54 -3.46 13.86
C TYR A 286 -8.48 -4.55 14.93
N LEU A 287 -9.64 -5.10 15.29
CA LEU A 287 -9.74 -6.22 16.22
C LEU A 287 -9.45 -7.58 15.54
N ASN A 288 -9.35 -7.61 14.21
CA ASN A 288 -9.14 -8.76 13.31
C ASN A 288 -10.19 -9.88 13.47
N ILE A 289 -11.47 -9.53 13.29
CA ILE A 289 -12.68 -10.33 13.57
C ILE A 289 -13.75 -10.06 12.49
N GLU A 290 -14.58 -11.03 12.11
CA GLU A 290 -15.70 -10.82 11.17
C GLU A 290 -17.02 -10.38 11.86
N GLU A 291 -17.95 -9.71 11.16
CA GLU A 291 -19.22 -9.17 11.73
C GLU A 291 -20.06 -10.23 12.46
N ASP A 292 -20.03 -11.48 11.99
CA ASP A 292 -20.71 -12.63 12.59
C ASP A 292 -19.90 -13.36 13.68
N GLU A 293 -18.59 -13.10 13.78
CA GLU A 293 -17.72 -13.61 14.85
C GLU A 293 -17.58 -12.62 16.03
N PHE A 294 -17.98 -11.35 15.86
CA PHE A 294 -17.87 -10.29 16.87
C PHE A 294 -18.32 -10.68 18.28
N GLU A 295 -19.51 -11.29 18.40
CA GLU A 295 -20.08 -11.67 19.69
C GLU A 295 -19.22 -12.74 20.40
N GLN A 296 -18.54 -13.60 19.64
CA GLN A 296 -17.66 -14.66 20.14
C GLN A 296 -16.25 -14.14 20.43
N ALA A 297 -15.73 -13.22 19.62
CA ALA A 297 -14.39 -12.67 19.80
C ALA A 297 -14.33 -11.56 20.88
N TYR A 298 -15.42 -10.81 21.10
CA TYR A 298 -15.56 -9.95 22.28
C TYR A 298 -15.49 -10.75 23.59
N LEU A 299 -16.04 -11.98 23.61
CA LEU A 299 -15.88 -12.93 24.72
C LEU A 299 -14.45 -13.50 24.82
N ASN A 300 -13.68 -13.54 23.72
CA ASN A 300 -12.27 -13.97 23.72
C ASN A 300 -11.32 -12.85 24.18
N PHE A 301 -11.53 -11.58 23.80
CA PHE A 301 -10.71 -10.48 24.31
C PHE A 301 -10.77 -10.35 25.84
N GLN A 302 -11.95 -10.57 26.43
CA GLN A 302 -12.13 -10.69 27.89
C GLN A 302 -11.34 -11.87 28.51
N GLN A 303 -10.82 -12.80 27.69
CA GLN A 303 -9.89 -13.86 28.09
C GLN A 303 -8.43 -13.51 27.73
N THR A 304 -8.17 -12.80 26.63
CA THR A 304 -6.82 -12.39 26.20
C THR A 304 -6.18 -11.39 27.18
N GLN A 305 -6.96 -10.62 27.93
CA GLN A 305 -6.42 -9.82 29.04
C GLN A 305 -5.76 -10.69 30.14
N ALA A 306 -6.06 -12.00 30.20
CA ALA A 306 -5.34 -12.96 31.04
C ALA A 306 -4.09 -13.58 30.36
N VAL A 307 -3.84 -13.34 29.07
CA VAL A 307 -2.66 -13.86 28.33
C VAL A 307 -1.37 -13.13 28.72
N SER A 308 -1.45 -11.89 29.21
CA SER A 308 -0.30 -11.23 29.87
C SER A 308 0.18 -12.02 31.11
N GLU A 309 -0.71 -12.79 31.76
CA GLU A 309 -0.34 -13.71 32.85
C GLU A 309 0.36 -14.99 32.32
N GLU A 310 0.28 -15.29 31.02
CA GLU A 310 0.76 -16.56 30.43
C GLU A 310 2.27 -16.60 30.15
N ALA A 311 2.90 -15.45 29.88
CA ALA A 311 4.36 -15.35 29.83
C ALA A 311 5.01 -15.79 31.16
N GLN A 312 4.33 -15.53 32.29
CA GLN A 312 4.75 -15.99 33.62
C GLN A 312 4.53 -17.50 33.85
N LEU A 313 3.71 -18.18 33.04
CA LEU A 313 3.45 -19.62 33.15
C LEU A 313 4.56 -20.47 32.52
N LEU A 314 5.25 -19.97 31.50
CA LEU A 314 6.33 -20.71 30.80
C LEU A 314 7.51 -21.05 31.74
N ASN A 315 7.75 -20.22 32.75
CA ASN A 315 8.77 -20.43 33.78
C ASN A 315 8.40 -21.48 34.86
N ASP A 316 7.15 -21.97 34.88
CA ASP A 316 6.67 -22.94 35.86
C ASP A 316 5.91 -24.09 35.15
N LYS A 317 6.61 -25.21 34.96
CA LYS A 317 6.10 -26.38 34.24
C LYS A 317 4.84 -26.99 34.87
N ASP A 318 4.62 -26.84 36.18
CA ASP A 318 3.41 -27.34 36.83
C ASP A 318 2.23 -26.38 36.63
N LYS A 319 2.46 -25.05 36.60
CA LYS A 319 1.45 -24.08 36.21
C LYS A 319 1.06 -24.19 34.74
N LEU A 320 2.03 -24.28 33.81
CA LEU A 320 1.77 -24.50 32.38
C LEU A 320 0.95 -25.79 32.15
N LYS A 321 1.25 -26.84 32.91
CA LYS A 321 0.49 -28.10 32.91
C LYS A 321 -0.93 -27.97 33.46
N ALA A 322 -1.14 -27.14 34.48
CA ALA A 322 -2.47 -26.84 35.01
C ALA A 322 -3.28 -26.01 34.01
N TYR A 323 -2.65 -24.99 33.42
CA TYR A 323 -3.20 -24.12 32.39
C TYR A 323 -3.69 -24.92 31.17
N LEU A 324 -2.83 -25.71 30.51
CA LEU A 324 -3.21 -26.49 29.33
C LEU A 324 -4.35 -27.49 29.63
N LYS A 325 -4.37 -28.06 30.85
CA LYS A 325 -5.48 -28.93 31.29
C LYS A 325 -6.77 -28.17 31.54
N GLN A 326 -6.70 -26.93 32.02
CA GLN A 326 -7.86 -26.08 32.27
C GLN A 326 -8.43 -25.55 30.95
N LYS A 327 -7.60 -24.99 30.05
CA LYS A 327 -7.99 -24.62 28.68
C LYS A 327 -8.69 -25.77 27.94
N ARG A 328 -8.09 -26.98 27.92
CA ARG A 328 -8.76 -28.17 27.36
C ARG A 328 -10.12 -28.46 28.01
N LYS A 329 -10.22 -28.37 29.33
CA LYS A 329 -11.47 -28.63 30.06
C LYS A 329 -12.55 -27.62 29.69
N ASP A 330 -12.17 -26.37 29.47
CA ASP A 330 -13.09 -25.29 29.11
C ASP A 330 -13.53 -25.40 27.64
N ILE A 331 -12.60 -25.73 26.72
CA ILE A 331 -12.92 -26.15 25.34
C ILE A 331 -13.92 -27.31 25.36
N LEU A 332 -13.65 -28.39 26.10
CA LEU A 332 -14.54 -29.56 26.19
C LEU A 332 -15.88 -29.29 26.89
N ALA A 333 -15.99 -28.20 27.66
CA ALA A 333 -17.25 -27.77 28.28
C ALA A 333 -18.09 -26.88 27.34
N ASN A 334 -17.42 -26.06 26.52
CA ASN A 334 -18.05 -25.06 25.65
C ASN A 334 -18.24 -25.54 24.20
N ALA A 335 -17.55 -26.59 23.76
CA ALA A 335 -17.64 -27.13 22.41
C ALA A 335 -19.07 -27.55 22.05
N TYR A 336 -19.68 -26.86 21.07
CA TYR A 336 -21.06 -27.11 20.65
C TYR A 336 -21.16 -28.31 19.68
N ILE A 337 -20.71 -29.47 20.14
CA ILE A 337 -20.70 -30.74 19.39
C ILE A 337 -22.14 -31.19 19.06
N MET A 338 -23.06 -31.00 20.01
CA MET A 338 -24.36 -31.66 20.02
C MET A 338 -25.50 -30.75 19.54
N THR A 339 -25.35 -30.29 18.30
CA THR A 339 -26.28 -29.40 17.56
C THR A 339 -27.62 -30.08 17.25
N HIS A 340 -28.62 -29.33 16.78
CA HIS A 340 -29.93 -29.89 16.42
C HIS A 340 -29.84 -30.94 15.30
N ASP A 341 -29.15 -30.60 14.22
CA ASP A 341 -28.83 -31.45 13.07
C ASP A 341 -28.01 -32.69 13.46
N MET A 342 -27.05 -32.56 14.39
CA MET A 342 -26.31 -33.70 14.94
C MET A 342 -27.21 -34.64 15.75
N ARG A 343 -28.08 -34.10 16.62
CA ARG A 343 -29.08 -34.88 17.37
C ARG A 343 -30.03 -35.63 16.44
N GLU A 344 -30.40 -35.06 15.30
CA GLU A 344 -31.23 -35.73 14.29
C GLU A 344 -30.46 -36.81 13.49
N GLN A 345 -29.15 -36.68 13.24
CA GLN A 345 -28.36 -37.81 12.73
C GLN A 345 -28.25 -38.93 13.77
N LEU A 346 -28.02 -38.61 15.06
CA LEU A 346 -28.04 -39.61 16.13
C LEU A 346 -29.42 -40.28 16.26
N ARG A 347 -30.52 -39.54 16.18
CA ARG A 347 -31.88 -40.09 16.13
C ARG A 347 -32.02 -41.09 14.98
N SER A 348 -31.63 -40.70 13.76
CA SER A 348 -31.69 -41.57 12.58
C SER A 348 -30.92 -42.88 12.80
N TYR A 349 -29.72 -42.82 13.39
CA TYR A 349 -28.96 -44.00 13.79
C TYR A 349 -29.71 -44.84 14.85
N LEU A 350 -30.18 -44.25 15.94
CA LEU A 350 -30.90 -44.93 17.01
C LEU A 350 -32.18 -45.62 16.51
N GLU A 351 -32.95 -44.96 15.64
CA GLU A 351 -34.16 -45.53 15.02
C GLU A 351 -33.84 -46.79 14.21
N SER A 352 -32.69 -46.85 13.54
CA SER A 352 -32.28 -48.05 12.81
C SER A 352 -31.97 -49.24 13.72
N LYS A 353 -31.65 -48.99 14.99
CA LYS A 353 -31.37 -49.99 16.03
C LYS A 353 -32.62 -50.41 16.82
N ALA A 354 -33.76 -49.72 16.67
CA ALA A 354 -35.01 -50.07 17.33
C ALA A 354 -35.56 -51.44 16.90
N THR A 355 -36.34 -52.07 17.79
CA THR A 355 -36.90 -53.42 17.53
C THR A 355 -37.98 -53.43 16.44
N ASP A 356 -38.72 -52.34 16.30
CA ASP A 356 -39.80 -52.15 15.33
C ASP A 356 -39.31 -51.72 13.93
N PHE A 357 -38.04 -51.31 13.80
CA PHE A 357 -37.42 -50.87 12.55
C PHE A 357 -37.39 -51.97 11.47
N LYS A 358 -37.99 -51.66 10.31
CA LYS A 358 -38.15 -52.54 9.14
C LYS A 358 -37.57 -51.89 7.89
N VAL A 359 -36.74 -52.64 7.16
CA VAL A 359 -36.25 -52.28 5.84
C VAL A 359 -37.15 -52.81 4.72
N GLY A 360 -37.31 -52.03 3.65
CA GLY A 360 -38.17 -52.36 2.51
C GLY A 360 -37.63 -53.48 1.61
N GLY A 361 -38.53 -54.22 0.97
CA GLY A 361 -38.22 -55.27 -0.01
C GLY A 361 -38.57 -56.70 0.44
N LEU A 362 -38.46 -57.66 -0.48
CA LEU A 362 -38.92 -59.05 -0.29
C LEU A 362 -37.81 -60.03 0.14
N PHE A 363 -36.52 -59.71 -0.05
CA PHE A 363 -35.38 -60.60 0.23
C PHE A 363 -34.25 -59.88 1.00
N ASN A 364 -33.38 -60.64 1.66
CA ASN A 364 -32.18 -60.20 2.41
C ASN A 364 -32.40 -59.12 3.49
N LYS A 365 -33.56 -59.15 4.17
CA LYS A 365 -33.95 -58.15 5.19
C LYS A 365 -32.96 -58.01 6.37
N ALA A 366 -32.28 -59.09 6.78
CA ALA A 366 -31.29 -59.03 7.85
C ALA A 366 -30.06 -58.22 7.43
N LYS A 367 -29.41 -58.60 6.31
CA LYS A 367 -28.25 -57.89 5.75
C LYS A 367 -28.56 -56.42 5.44
N LYS A 368 -29.72 -56.14 4.83
CA LYS A 368 -30.15 -54.76 4.56
C LYS A 368 -30.40 -53.92 5.82
N LYS A 369 -30.80 -54.54 6.94
CA LYS A 369 -30.94 -53.84 8.23
C LYS A 369 -29.57 -53.52 8.82
N GLU A 370 -28.59 -54.40 8.66
CA GLU A 370 -27.20 -54.19 9.07
C GLU A 370 -26.51 -53.11 8.21
N GLU A 371 -26.62 -53.18 6.88
CA GLU A 371 -26.11 -52.18 5.94
C GLU A 371 -26.66 -50.76 6.28
N ALA A 372 -27.97 -50.62 6.46
CA ALA A 372 -28.60 -49.35 6.82
C ALA A 372 -28.27 -48.85 8.25
N GLN A 373 -27.87 -49.74 9.16
CA GLN A 373 -27.39 -49.37 10.49
C GLN A 373 -25.95 -48.83 10.43
N THR A 374 -25.11 -49.42 9.58
CA THR A 374 -23.72 -49.00 9.38
C THR A 374 -23.66 -47.65 8.65
N GLU A 375 -24.37 -47.50 7.52
CA GLU A 375 -24.46 -46.24 6.77
C GLU A 375 -24.86 -45.03 7.64
N ARG A 376 -25.85 -45.23 8.52
CA ARG A 376 -26.32 -44.19 9.45
C ARG A 376 -25.34 -43.91 10.59
N LEU A 377 -24.57 -44.91 11.02
CA LEU A 377 -23.49 -44.73 12.00
C LEU A 377 -22.33 -43.95 11.39
N ASP A 378 -21.85 -44.37 10.21
CA ASP A 378 -20.73 -43.72 9.53
C ASP A 378 -21.04 -42.26 9.21
N LYS A 379 -22.28 -41.97 8.77
CA LYS A 379 -22.72 -40.58 8.57
C LYS A 379 -22.74 -39.76 9.87
N ALA A 380 -23.20 -40.34 10.97
CA ALA A 380 -23.19 -39.67 12.27
C ALA A 380 -21.76 -39.46 12.79
N ILE A 381 -20.85 -40.44 12.59
CA ILE A 381 -19.44 -40.34 12.99
C ILE A 381 -18.70 -39.31 12.14
N SER A 382 -18.90 -39.27 10.82
CA SER A 382 -18.31 -38.26 9.94
C SER A 382 -18.70 -36.83 10.36
N MET A 383 -19.96 -36.63 10.72
CA MET A 383 -20.47 -35.34 11.19
C MET A 383 -19.95 -34.98 12.59
N LEU A 384 -19.84 -35.96 13.50
CA LEU A 384 -19.16 -35.76 14.78
C LEU A 384 -17.68 -35.42 14.61
N GLN A 385 -16.98 -36.07 13.67
CA GLN A 385 -15.56 -35.82 13.39
C GLN A 385 -15.33 -34.39 12.87
N GLU A 386 -16.23 -33.90 12.02
CA GLU A 386 -16.23 -32.50 11.55
C GLU A 386 -16.43 -31.52 12.72
N LYS A 387 -17.40 -31.78 13.61
CA LYS A 387 -17.60 -30.99 14.84
C LYS A 387 -16.41 -31.09 15.80
N ILE A 388 -15.74 -32.24 15.91
CA ILE A 388 -14.53 -32.39 16.74
C ILE A 388 -13.35 -31.63 16.12
N ASN A 389 -13.18 -31.65 14.80
CA ASN A 389 -12.13 -30.90 14.12
C ASN A 389 -12.30 -29.38 14.32
N THR A 390 -13.51 -28.86 14.20
CA THR A 390 -13.81 -27.43 14.30
C THR A 390 -13.95 -26.94 15.75
N GLN A 391 -14.70 -27.65 16.60
CA GLN A 391 -15.05 -27.19 17.96
C GLN A 391 -14.06 -27.63 19.05
N ILE A 392 -13.10 -28.52 18.74
CA ILE A 392 -12.14 -29.05 19.72
C ILE A 392 -10.70 -28.97 19.19
N ARG A 393 -10.40 -29.63 18.06
CA ARG A 393 -9.03 -29.77 17.55
C ARG A 393 -8.42 -28.42 17.20
N GLN A 394 -9.17 -27.55 16.53
CA GLN A 394 -8.70 -26.23 16.11
C GLN A 394 -8.39 -25.31 17.31
N PRO A 395 -9.31 -25.07 18.26
CA PRO A 395 -9.00 -24.33 19.50
C PRO A 395 -7.83 -24.93 20.29
N MET A 396 -7.75 -26.27 20.41
CA MET A 396 -6.63 -26.94 21.10
C MET A 396 -5.28 -26.83 20.38
N ARG A 397 -5.27 -26.53 19.08
CA ARG A 397 -4.05 -26.20 18.32
C ARG A 397 -3.66 -24.74 18.54
N GLU A 398 -4.63 -23.84 18.48
CA GLU A 398 -4.41 -22.40 18.69
C GLU A 398 -3.85 -22.11 20.10
N ASP A 399 -4.48 -22.64 21.15
CA ASP A 399 -4.01 -22.62 22.55
C ASP A 399 -2.63 -23.27 22.78
N MET A 400 -2.04 -23.96 21.79
CA MET A 400 -0.71 -24.57 21.88
C MET A 400 0.30 -23.99 20.88
N SER A 401 -0.13 -23.21 19.89
CA SER A 401 0.70 -22.75 18.77
C SER A 401 1.91 -21.93 19.23
N PHE A 402 1.71 -21.05 20.22
CA PHE A 402 2.75 -20.21 20.81
C PHE A 402 3.94 -21.01 21.37
N LEU A 403 3.73 -22.27 21.78
CA LEU A 403 4.78 -23.14 22.30
C LEU A 403 5.84 -23.49 21.24
N THR A 404 5.49 -23.44 19.95
CA THR A 404 6.44 -23.75 18.85
C THR A 404 7.61 -22.78 18.80
N ARG A 405 7.39 -21.50 19.14
CA ARG A 405 8.42 -20.45 19.28
C ARG A 405 9.44 -20.75 20.39
N PHE A 406 9.10 -21.64 21.32
CA PHE A 406 9.90 -22.03 22.48
C PHE A 406 10.37 -23.49 22.45
N ILE A 407 10.09 -24.25 21.37
CA ILE A 407 10.43 -25.68 21.26
C ILE A 407 11.35 -25.90 20.05
N ASN A 408 12.63 -26.16 20.33
CA ASN A 408 13.65 -26.44 19.32
C ASN A 408 13.65 -27.89 18.84
N GLN A 409 12.46 -28.45 18.53
CA GLN A 409 12.31 -29.80 17.98
C GLN A 409 11.19 -29.86 16.93
N LYS A 410 11.59 -29.92 15.64
CA LYS A 410 10.69 -29.94 14.48
C LYS A 410 9.56 -30.97 14.60
N ASN A 411 9.85 -32.19 15.01
CA ASN A 411 8.84 -33.26 15.18
C ASN A 411 7.81 -32.97 16.29
N ILE A 412 8.16 -32.20 17.32
CA ILE A 412 7.19 -31.78 18.35
C ILE A 412 6.33 -30.64 17.82
N ASN A 413 6.92 -29.66 17.13
CA ASN A 413 6.17 -28.57 16.50
C ASN A 413 5.20 -29.10 15.44
N GLU A 414 5.64 -30.03 14.59
CA GLU A 414 4.77 -30.77 13.66
C GLU A 414 3.60 -31.47 14.39
N HIS A 415 3.82 -32.09 15.55
CA HIS A 415 2.74 -32.72 16.33
C HIS A 415 1.82 -31.71 17.04
N ILE A 416 2.30 -30.52 17.37
CA ILE A 416 1.49 -29.42 17.94
C ILE A 416 0.58 -28.80 16.87
N LEU A 417 1.12 -28.58 15.66
CA LEU A 417 0.41 -28.00 14.53
C LEU A 417 -0.56 -29.01 13.87
N ASN A 418 -0.18 -30.29 13.79
CA ASN A 418 -0.95 -31.36 13.15
C ASN A 418 -1.64 -32.31 14.15
N GLN A 419 -2.27 -31.77 15.19
CA GLN A 419 -3.09 -32.57 16.12
C GLN A 419 -4.24 -33.29 15.41
N SER A 420 -4.49 -34.57 15.75
CA SER A 420 -5.68 -35.32 15.32
C SER A 420 -6.41 -35.98 16.50
N TYR A 421 -7.73 -36.07 16.38
CA TYR A 421 -8.63 -36.64 17.40
C TYR A 421 -9.68 -37.52 16.71
N ASP A 422 -9.22 -38.58 16.06
CA ASP A 422 -10.03 -39.44 15.20
C ASP A 422 -10.90 -40.41 16.02
N ILE A 423 -12.22 -40.20 16.04
CA ILE A 423 -13.13 -40.99 16.89
C ILE A 423 -13.53 -42.32 16.23
N PRO A 424 -13.43 -43.46 16.95
CA PRO A 424 -13.82 -44.76 16.42
C PRO A 424 -15.34 -45.00 16.52
N ASN A 425 -15.89 -45.77 15.57
CA ASN A 425 -17.33 -46.11 15.51
C ASN A 425 -17.89 -46.81 16.78
N ASP A 426 -17.04 -47.48 17.56
CA ASP A 426 -17.43 -48.15 18.80
C ASP A 426 -17.70 -47.15 19.96
N LEU A 427 -17.06 -45.98 19.94
CA LEU A 427 -17.27 -44.89 20.91
C LEU A 427 -18.74 -44.48 21.02
N VAL A 428 -19.45 -44.42 19.89
CA VAL A 428 -20.89 -44.11 19.83
C VAL A 428 -21.73 -45.38 19.90
N SER A 429 -21.37 -46.44 19.17
CA SER A 429 -22.24 -47.62 19.05
C SER A 429 -22.31 -48.48 20.31
N SER A 430 -21.29 -48.45 21.19
CA SER A 430 -21.30 -49.17 22.47
C SER A 430 -22.26 -48.58 23.53
N LEU A 431 -22.67 -47.32 23.37
CA LEU A 431 -23.57 -46.63 24.30
C LEU A 431 -25.05 -47.04 24.11
N TYR A 432 -25.38 -47.75 23.02
CA TYR A 432 -26.76 -48.07 22.70
C TYR A 432 -27.34 -49.15 23.62
N GLN A 433 -28.41 -48.79 24.34
CA GLN A 433 -29.24 -49.73 25.09
C GLN A 433 -30.46 -50.17 24.25
N PRO A 434 -30.86 -51.46 24.24
CA PRO A 434 -31.99 -51.93 23.43
C PRO A 434 -33.32 -51.25 23.79
N GLN A 435 -33.91 -50.53 22.83
CA GLN A 435 -35.22 -49.87 22.97
C GLN A 435 -36.26 -50.44 22.00
N THR A 436 -37.51 -50.53 22.45
CA THR A 436 -38.62 -51.02 21.60
C THR A 436 -38.88 -50.05 20.44
N THR A 437 -38.95 -48.75 20.77
CA THR A 437 -39.15 -47.58 19.91
C THR A 437 -38.34 -46.42 20.50
N ILE A 438 -37.80 -45.52 19.68
CA ILE A 438 -36.97 -44.40 20.15
C ILE A 438 -37.84 -43.22 20.61
N SER A 439 -37.64 -42.77 21.85
CA SER A 439 -38.30 -41.58 22.41
C SER A 439 -37.38 -40.36 22.38
N ASN A 440 -37.96 -39.16 22.33
CA ASN A 440 -37.18 -37.90 22.40
C ASN A 440 -36.29 -37.83 23.65
N THR A 441 -36.79 -38.31 24.79
CA THR A 441 -36.04 -38.37 26.05
C THR A 441 -34.80 -39.27 25.92
N TYR A 442 -34.94 -40.43 25.25
CA TYR A 442 -33.81 -41.34 25.05
C TYR A 442 -32.75 -40.77 24.10
N VAL A 443 -33.16 -40.06 23.03
CA VAL A 443 -32.22 -39.37 22.13
C VAL A 443 -31.40 -38.32 22.90
N LEU A 444 -32.04 -37.54 23.78
CA LEU A 444 -31.33 -36.55 24.61
C LEU A 444 -30.31 -37.23 25.54
N THR A 445 -30.72 -38.24 26.32
CA THR A 445 -29.81 -38.95 27.23
C THR A 445 -28.65 -39.64 26.49
N PHE A 446 -28.91 -40.27 25.34
CA PHE A 446 -27.85 -40.86 24.51
C PHE A 446 -26.90 -39.80 23.96
N SER A 447 -27.41 -38.62 23.59
CA SER A 447 -26.59 -37.49 23.13
C SER A 447 -25.64 -37.00 24.23
N ASP A 448 -26.13 -36.88 25.47
CA ASP A 448 -25.31 -36.50 26.63
C ASP A 448 -24.22 -37.56 26.92
N GLU A 449 -24.53 -38.85 26.78
CA GLU A 449 -23.55 -39.94 26.90
C GLU A 449 -22.48 -39.91 25.80
N VAL A 450 -22.85 -39.57 24.55
CA VAL A 450 -21.92 -39.40 23.42
C VAL A 450 -20.95 -38.24 23.68
N VAL A 451 -21.43 -37.07 24.09
CA VAL A 451 -20.55 -35.92 24.45
C VAL A 451 -19.58 -36.33 25.55
N LYS A 452 -20.07 -37.01 26.59
CA LYS A 452 -19.23 -37.48 27.70
C LYS A 452 -18.16 -38.49 27.25
N ALA A 453 -18.47 -39.37 26.29
CA ALA A 453 -17.52 -40.31 25.73
C ALA A 453 -16.44 -39.61 24.87
N ILE A 454 -16.82 -38.63 24.06
CA ILE A 454 -15.91 -37.80 23.26
C ILE A 454 -14.95 -37.02 24.18
N ASN A 455 -15.46 -36.36 25.21
CA ASN A 455 -14.63 -35.59 26.15
C ASN A 455 -13.58 -36.50 26.83
N GLN A 456 -13.96 -37.71 27.26
CA GLN A 456 -13.01 -38.69 27.82
C GLN A 456 -12.01 -39.25 26.80
N PHE A 457 -12.38 -39.30 25.52
CA PHE A 457 -11.47 -39.71 24.45
C PHE A 457 -10.40 -38.63 24.19
N VAL A 458 -10.82 -37.37 24.01
CA VAL A 458 -9.91 -36.23 23.77
C VAL A 458 -8.97 -36.00 24.95
N GLU A 459 -9.45 -36.13 26.20
CA GLU A 459 -8.60 -36.06 27.40
C GLU A 459 -7.46 -37.09 27.37
N ARG A 460 -7.73 -38.31 26.88
CA ARG A 460 -6.72 -39.37 26.79
C ARG A 460 -5.71 -39.14 25.67
N GLN A 461 -6.17 -38.66 24.51
CA GLN A 461 -5.31 -38.43 23.34
C GLN A 461 -4.42 -37.19 23.45
N SER A 462 -4.89 -36.13 24.12
CA SER A 462 -4.14 -34.86 24.27
C SER A 462 -3.06 -34.89 25.34
N ASN A 463 -3.24 -35.64 26.44
CA ASN A 463 -2.28 -35.70 27.55
C ASN A 463 -0.83 -36.03 27.10
N PRO A 464 -0.56 -37.03 26.22
CA PRO A 464 0.80 -37.33 25.78
C PRO A 464 1.49 -36.17 25.02
N LEU A 465 0.74 -35.36 24.27
CA LEU A 465 1.28 -34.21 23.56
C LEU A 465 1.62 -33.07 24.53
N PHE A 466 0.72 -32.79 25.48
CA PHE A 466 0.97 -31.78 26.53
C PHE A 466 2.25 -32.10 27.31
N GLU A 467 2.42 -33.35 27.79
CA GLU A 467 3.62 -33.76 28.52
C GLU A 467 4.90 -33.64 27.68
N LYS A 468 4.84 -33.93 26.36
CA LYS A 468 5.99 -33.75 25.45
C LYS A 468 6.34 -32.28 25.25
N ALA A 469 5.35 -31.41 25.01
CA ALA A 469 5.56 -29.98 24.80
C ALA A 469 6.21 -29.34 26.05
N ILE A 470 5.60 -29.54 27.23
CA ILE A 470 6.09 -29.01 28.52
C ILE A 470 7.54 -29.46 28.83
N GLN A 471 7.95 -30.64 28.37
CA GLN A 471 9.33 -31.10 28.55
C GLN A 471 10.36 -30.30 27.72
N HIS A 472 9.97 -29.81 26.55
CA HIS A 472 10.89 -29.23 25.55
C HIS A 472 10.80 -27.71 25.38
N VAL A 473 9.83 -27.04 26.03
CA VAL A 473 9.77 -25.57 26.13
C VAL A 473 11.03 -25.02 26.82
N GLN A 474 11.63 -24.02 26.18
CA GLN A 474 12.71 -23.16 26.68
C GLN A 474 12.30 -21.70 26.42
N ALA A 475 12.14 -20.90 27.47
CA ALA A 475 11.81 -19.48 27.36
C ALA A 475 12.96 -18.63 27.94
N ASN A 476 13.35 -17.60 27.20
CA ASN A 476 14.09 -16.45 27.72
C ASN A 476 13.08 -15.32 28.02
N GLU A 477 13.45 -14.39 28.90
CA GLU A 477 12.55 -13.33 29.40
C GLU A 477 12.21 -12.31 28.29
N ILE A 478 10.93 -11.90 28.19
CA ILE A 478 10.41 -10.85 27.29
C ILE A 478 9.39 -10.00 28.07
N GLU A 479 9.40 -8.68 27.86
CA GLU A 479 8.52 -7.68 28.50
C GLU A 479 7.18 -7.49 27.74
N SER A 480 6.28 -6.62 28.23
CA SER A 480 4.84 -6.59 27.83
C SER A 480 4.26 -5.19 27.61
N GLU A 481 3.34 -5.04 26.65
CA GLU A 481 2.56 -3.84 26.30
C GLU A 481 1.17 -4.26 25.76
N ASP A 482 0.08 -3.47 25.76
CA ASP A 482 -0.46 -2.59 26.82
C ASP A 482 -2.03 -2.60 26.78
N ASN A 483 -2.73 -1.46 26.65
CA ASN A 483 -4.17 -1.34 26.97
C ASN A 483 -5.17 -1.01 25.84
N GLU A 484 -4.75 -0.68 24.62
CA GLU A 484 -5.61 0.01 23.64
C GLU A 484 -6.77 -0.81 23.04
N THR A 485 -6.73 -2.14 23.11
CA THR A 485 -7.71 -3.02 22.45
C THR A 485 -9.11 -3.01 23.11
N SER A 486 -9.26 -2.48 24.33
CA SER A 486 -10.53 -2.56 25.09
C SER A 486 -11.64 -1.64 24.57
N ASP A 487 -11.29 -0.47 24.03
CA ASP A 487 -12.27 0.58 23.75
C ASP A 487 -13.03 0.34 22.44
N GLU A 488 -12.38 -0.30 21.46
CA GLU A 488 -12.97 -0.52 20.14
C GLU A 488 -14.14 -1.53 20.15
N TYR A 489 -14.10 -2.56 21.02
CA TYR A 489 -15.26 -3.46 21.21
C TYR A 489 -16.51 -2.72 21.72
N GLN A 490 -16.36 -1.68 22.55
CA GLN A 490 -17.51 -0.90 23.03
C GLN A 490 -18.09 -0.01 21.93
N ARG A 491 -17.24 0.50 21.04
CA ARG A 491 -17.63 1.35 19.90
C ARG A 491 -18.51 0.60 18.89
N TYR A 492 -18.16 -0.64 18.57
CA TYR A 492 -18.92 -1.49 17.64
C TYR A 492 -20.40 -1.65 18.04
N LEU A 493 -20.66 -1.98 19.31
CA LEU A 493 -22.01 -2.18 19.83
C LEU A 493 -22.88 -0.92 19.73
N GLN A 494 -22.28 0.28 19.85
CA GLN A 494 -23.00 1.55 19.73
C GLN A 494 -23.43 1.80 18.28
N LEU A 495 -22.56 1.53 17.31
CA LEU A 495 -22.82 1.70 15.88
C LEU A 495 -23.93 0.77 15.37
N ASN A 496 -23.95 -0.50 15.79
CA ASN A 496 -24.98 -1.45 15.35
C ASN A 496 -26.40 -1.04 15.79
N ASN A 497 -26.56 -0.52 17.01
CA ASN A 497 -27.84 0.02 17.49
C ASN A 497 -28.31 1.24 16.66
N LEU A 498 -27.38 2.05 16.15
CA LEU A 498 -27.71 3.19 15.29
C LEU A 498 -28.16 2.77 13.89
N LYS A 499 -27.51 1.76 13.30
CA LYS A 499 -27.88 1.12 12.02
C LYS A 499 -29.35 0.70 12.01
N GLU A 500 -29.83 0.08 13.09
CA GLU A 500 -31.24 -0.32 13.24
C GLU A 500 -32.19 0.89 13.31
N SER A 501 -31.86 1.92 14.10
CA SER A 501 -32.67 3.14 14.26
C SER A 501 -32.96 3.85 12.94
N ILE A 502 -31.92 3.99 12.11
CA ILE A 502 -31.98 4.68 10.81
C ILE A 502 -32.77 3.84 9.80
N THR A 503 -32.44 2.56 9.66
CA THR A 503 -33.07 1.63 8.70
C THR A 503 -34.57 1.51 8.92
N THR A 504 -35.00 1.46 10.18
CA THR A 504 -36.43 1.34 10.56
C THR A 504 -37.19 2.66 10.52
N ARG A 505 -36.50 3.80 10.35
CA ARG A 505 -37.03 5.17 10.53
C ARG A 505 -37.69 5.40 11.89
N ASN A 506 -37.35 4.60 12.91
CA ASN A 506 -37.96 4.69 14.24
C ASN A 506 -37.82 6.09 14.84
N TYR A 507 -36.71 6.77 14.55
CA TYR A 507 -36.43 8.14 14.98
C TYR A 507 -37.45 9.21 14.56
N GLN A 508 -38.21 8.98 13.48
CA GLN A 508 -39.21 9.94 13.00
C GLN A 508 -40.40 10.11 13.98
N HIS A 509 -40.57 9.16 14.89
CA HIS A 509 -41.62 9.15 15.92
C HIS A 509 -41.28 9.98 17.18
N TYR A 510 -40.05 10.51 17.30
CA TYR A 510 -39.70 11.41 18.40
C TYR A 510 -40.38 12.78 18.22
N TYR A 511 -40.84 13.36 19.32
CA TYR A 511 -41.47 14.68 19.33
C TYR A 511 -40.44 15.75 19.69
N ILE A 512 -40.28 16.76 18.82
CA ILE A 512 -39.29 17.84 18.96
C ILE A 512 -40.01 19.18 18.79
N HIS A 513 -39.68 20.16 19.63
CA HIS A 513 -40.19 21.53 19.53
C HIS A 513 -39.25 22.40 18.68
N LEU A 514 -39.60 22.65 17.40
CA LEU A 514 -38.88 23.63 16.56
C LEU A 514 -39.41 25.05 16.77
N GLU A 515 -38.93 25.74 17.81
CA GLU A 515 -39.06 27.21 17.98
C GLU A 515 -37.69 27.92 18.06
N ASP A 516 -36.63 27.26 17.61
CA ASP A 516 -35.25 27.67 17.82
C ASP A 516 -34.60 28.44 16.65
N SER A 517 -33.56 29.23 16.95
CA SER A 517 -32.78 29.99 15.96
C SER A 517 -31.89 29.08 15.10
N LEU A 518 -31.44 29.57 13.94
CA LEU A 518 -30.54 28.83 13.05
C LEU A 518 -29.29 28.29 13.78
N ASP A 519 -28.67 29.10 14.63
CA ASP A 519 -27.51 28.70 15.43
C ASP A 519 -27.83 27.52 16.36
N LYS A 520 -29.01 27.50 17.00
CA LYS A 520 -29.45 26.37 17.83
C LYS A 520 -29.79 25.12 17.01
N LEU A 521 -30.43 25.28 15.85
CA LEU A 521 -30.74 24.17 14.93
C LEU A 521 -29.45 23.52 14.38
N THR A 522 -28.44 24.34 14.08
CA THR A 522 -27.14 23.90 13.56
C THR A 522 -26.11 23.56 14.64
N GLY A 523 -26.31 24.00 15.89
CA GLY A 523 -25.39 23.79 17.03
C GLY A 523 -24.24 24.80 17.11
N ARG A 524 -24.28 25.84 16.28
CA ARG A 524 -23.12 26.71 16.00
C ARG A 524 -22.93 27.83 17.02
N THR A 525 -21.67 28.24 17.20
CA THR A 525 -21.29 29.34 18.09
C THR A 525 -20.34 30.32 17.39
N GLU A 526 -20.52 31.62 17.65
CA GLU A 526 -19.65 32.67 17.14
C GLU A 526 -18.34 32.70 17.96
N ALA A 527 -17.21 32.46 17.30
CA ALA A 527 -15.89 32.49 17.88
C ALA A 527 -15.31 33.91 17.81
N ASN A 528 -14.89 34.42 18.97
CA ASN A 528 -14.13 35.67 19.08
C ASN A 528 -12.69 35.45 18.60
N PHE A 529 -12.51 35.30 17.29
CA PHE A 529 -11.19 35.24 16.69
C PHE A 529 -10.58 36.63 16.67
N THR A 530 -9.35 36.74 17.17
CA THR A 530 -8.54 37.95 17.03
C THR A 530 -7.29 37.52 16.27
N ILE A 531 -7.17 37.98 15.03
CA ILE A 531 -5.96 37.76 14.22
C ILE A 531 -4.79 38.27 15.06
N LYS A 532 -3.82 37.40 15.36
CA LYS A 532 -2.55 37.88 15.87
C LYS A 532 -1.90 38.67 14.75
N GLU A 533 -1.70 39.97 14.98
CA GLU A 533 -0.73 40.75 14.21
C GLU A 533 0.65 40.12 14.45
N GLU A 534 1.02 39.15 13.61
CA GLU A 534 2.42 38.88 13.39
C GLU A 534 3.01 40.12 12.73
N ASN A 535 3.95 40.76 13.43
CA ASN A 535 4.83 41.69 12.74
C ASN A 535 5.59 40.89 11.69
N ASP A 536 5.59 41.33 10.43
CA ASP A 536 6.27 40.74 9.24
C ASP A 536 7.81 40.73 9.37
N THR A 537 8.34 40.21 10.47
CA THR A 537 9.75 40.27 10.86
C THR A 537 10.23 39.01 11.59
N THR A 538 9.34 38.11 12.03
CA THR A 538 9.74 36.93 12.86
C THR A 538 9.64 35.57 12.19
N GLN A 539 8.91 35.37 11.08
CA GLN A 539 8.92 34.08 10.35
C GLN A 539 10.01 34.00 9.27
N HIS A 540 10.32 35.10 8.57
CA HIS A 540 11.46 35.13 7.63
C HIS A 540 12.83 34.93 8.32
N GLN A 541 12.95 35.16 9.63
CA GLN A 541 14.21 34.93 10.36
C GLN A 541 14.42 33.47 10.80
N HIS A 542 13.40 32.61 10.79
CA HIS A 542 13.58 31.20 11.15
C HIS A 542 13.92 30.29 9.97
N ARG A 543 13.61 30.69 8.71
CA ARG A 543 14.17 30.02 7.52
C ARG A 543 15.65 30.36 7.30
N ASP A 544 16.04 31.63 7.49
CA ASP A 544 17.44 32.05 7.40
C ASP A 544 18.33 31.53 8.55
N GLN A 545 17.76 31.06 9.66
CA GLN A 545 18.51 30.48 10.79
C GLN A 545 18.74 28.97 10.72
N ILE A 546 18.09 28.25 9.79
CA ILE A 546 18.38 26.82 9.54
C ILE A 546 19.58 26.65 8.57
N GLN A 547 20.04 27.74 7.93
CA GLN A 547 21.38 27.81 7.34
C GLN A 547 22.50 28.12 8.36
N ALA A 548 22.19 28.12 9.66
CA ALA A 548 23.15 28.40 10.73
C ALA A 548 23.03 27.46 11.94
N SER A 549 22.64 26.20 11.71
CA SER A 549 23.11 25.07 12.53
C SER A 549 24.15 24.25 11.76
N ASP A 550 25.11 24.97 11.16
CA ASP A 550 26.46 24.45 10.92
C ASP A 550 27.15 24.27 12.28
N ASP A 551 26.57 23.38 13.10
CA ASP A 551 27.20 22.81 14.28
C ASP A 551 28.29 21.87 13.74
N THR A 552 29.33 22.55 13.27
CA THR A 552 30.70 22.07 13.21
C THR A 552 31.09 21.64 14.61
N VAL A 553 30.60 20.45 15.00
CA VAL A 553 31.52 19.43 15.45
C VAL A 553 32.58 19.38 14.37
N SER A 554 33.68 20.09 14.63
CA SER A 554 34.91 20.02 13.86
C SER A 554 35.46 18.62 14.07
N ARG A 555 34.78 17.63 13.48
CA ARG A 555 35.28 16.28 13.28
C ARG A 555 36.49 16.49 12.40
N SER A 556 37.65 16.38 13.03
CA SER A 556 38.91 16.14 12.35
C SER A 556 38.63 15.14 11.23
N GLN A 557 38.78 15.58 9.98
CA GLN A 557 38.69 14.68 8.85
C GLN A 557 39.89 13.74 9.00
N VAL A 558 39.63 12.55 9.56
CA VAL A 558 40.66 11.61 9.97
C VAL A 558 41.42 11.23 8.72
N ASP A 559 42.71 11.56 8.67
CA ASP A 559 43.58 11.26 7.55
C ASP A 559 43.88 9.75 7.58
N ILE A 560 43.00 8.95 6.96
CA ILE A 560 43.02 7.48 6.98
C ILE A 560 44.33 6.96 6.34
N GLU A 561 44.84 7.60 5.30
CA GLU A 561 46.14 7.26 4.72
C GLU A 561 47.28 7.47 5.73
N LYS A 562 47.30 8.61 6.42
CA LYS A 562 48.31 8.90 7.44
C LYS A 562 48.18 8.01 8.68
N ALA A 563 46.96 7.67 9.09
CA ALA A 563 46.70 6.71 10.16
C ALA A 563 47.22 5.31 9.78
N LEU A 564 46.97 4.85 8.55
CA LEU A 564 47.55 3.62 8.00
C LEU A 564 49.09 3.65 7.99
N ASN A 565 49.70 4.74 7.52
CA ASN A 565 51.15 4.91 7.49
C ASN A 565 51.78 4.90 8.91
N ILE A 566 51.02 5.24 9.96
CA ILE A 566 51.50 5.15 11.35
C ILE A 566 51.54 3.70 11.81
N ILE A 567 50.52 2.89 11.50
CA ILE A 567 50.44 1.49 11.96
C ILE A 567 51.17 0.48 11.07
N GLU A 568 51.57 0.86 9.85
CA GLU A 568 52.25 -0.01 8.87
C GLU A 568 53.58 -0.62 9.37
N ASP A 569 54.29 0.04 10.30
CA ASP A 569 55.52 -0.49 10.91
C ASP A 569 55.28 -1.53 12.03
N ILE A 570 54.03 -1.68 12.51
CA ILE A 570 53.70 -2.60 13.62
C ILE A 570 53.34 -3.96 13.03
N PRO A 571 54.02 -5.05 13.46
CA PRO A 571 53.72 -6.41 13.01
C PRO A 571 52.53 -7.01 13.79
N LEU A 572 51.42 -6.27 13.86
CA LEU A 572 50.15 -6.65 14.45
C LEU A 572 49.03 -6.04 13.61
N PHE A 573 47.96 -6.81 13.39
CA PHE A 573 46.78 -6.42 12.62
C PHE A 573 47.05 -6.20 11.11
N GLU A 574 48.09 -6.82 10.53
CA GLU A 574 48.44 -6.66 9.10
C GLU A 574 47.25 -6.91 8.16
N ARG A 575 46.35 -7.83 8.54
CA ARG A 575 45.13 -8.13 7.78
C ARG A 575 44.13 -6.96 7.81
N THR A 576 43.82 -6.42 8.99
CA THR A 576 42.93 -5.26 9.14
C THR A 576 43.47 -4.03 8.40
N GLN A 577 44.79 -3.80 8.45
CA GLN A 577 45.43 -2.74 7.66
C GLN A 577 45.23 -2.94 6.15
N THR A 578 45.29 -4.19 5.68
CA THR A 578 45.05 -4.55 4.28
C THR A 578 43.58 -4.35 3.89
N ASP A 579 42.65 -4.72 4.77
CA ASP A 579 41.20 -4.58 4.53
C ASP A 579 40.79 -3.09 4.45
N ILE A 580 41.37 -2.21 5.29
CA ILE A 580 41.20 -0.75 5.21
C ILE A 580 41.77 -0.23 3.88
N LYS A 581 42.99 -0.62 3.48
CA LYS A 581 43.61 -0.24 2.19
C LYS A 581 42.75 -0.66 0.98
N GLN A 582 42.13 -1.84 1.02
CA GLN A 582 41.21 -2.30 -0.03
C GLN A 582 39.89 -1.51 -0.04
N THR A 583 39.38 -1.14 1.15
CA THR A 583 38.16 -0.32 1.29
C THR A 583 38.39 1.09 0.73
N LEU A 584 39.53 1.69 1.04
CA LEU A 584 39.99 2.97 0.47
C LEU A 584 40.06 2.92 -1.06
N THR A 585 40.64 1.84 -1.62
CA THR A 585 40.73 1.64 -3.08
C THR A 585 39.35 1.49 -3.75
N ARG A 586 38.34 0.98 -3.04
CA ARG A 586 36.96 0.87 -3.55
C ARG A 586 36.21 2.21 -3.50
N LEU A 587 36.51 3.05 -2.52
CA LEU A 587 35.93 4.39 -2.35
C LEU A 587 36.29 5.29 -3.55
N ASP A 588 37.49 5.14 -4.12
CA ASP A 588 37.96 5.87 -5.32
C ASP A 588 37.21 5.54 -6.63
N GLN A 589 36.39 4.47 -6.68
CA GLN A 589 35.79 3.96 -7.94
C GLN A 589 34.25 4.06 -8.02
N GLN A 590 33.58 4.60 -7.00
CA GLN A 590 32.12 4.49 -6.89
C GLN A 590 31.36 5.16 -8.05
N ILE A 591 30.37 4.43 -8.57
CA ILE A 591 29.38 4.92 -9.54
C ILE A 591 28.04 5.00 -8.82
N THR A 592 27.39 6.15 -8.85
CA THR A 592 26.07 6.37 -8.24
C THR A 592 24.95 6.22 -9.27
N LYS A 593 23.96 5.39 -8.99
CA LYS A 593 22.75 5.22 -9.81
C LYS A 593 21.63 6.15 -9.33
N ILE A 594 21.10 6.95 -10.24
CA ILE A 594 20.10 7.99 -9.98
C ILE A 594 18.84 7.66 -10.79
N GLY A 595 17.76 7.27 -10.13
CA GLY A 595 16.47 6.99 -10.77
C GLY A 595 15.58 8.23 -10.80
N VAL A 596 15.02 8.57 -11.96
CA VAL A 596 14.12 9.71 -12.14
C VAL A 596 12.68 9.21 -12.33
N PHE A 597 11.82 9.54 -11.37
CA PHE A 597 10.44 9.02 -11.27
C PHE A 597 9.41 10.15 -11.27
N GLY A 598 8.14 9.81 -11.42
CA GLY A 598 7.02 10.76 -11.50
C GLY A 598 5.89 10.26 -12.39
N THR A 599 4.72 10.86 -12.23
CA THR A 599 3.51 10.63 -13.04
C THR A 599 3.73 10.97 -14.54
N PHE A 600 2.76 10.61 -15.40
CA PHE A 600 2.83 10.97 -16.82
C PHE A 600 2.86 12.48 -17.03
N SER A 601 3.64 12.90 -18.02
CA SER A 601 3.77 14.31 -18.41
C SER A 601 4.27 15.27 -17.32
N ALA A 602 4.74 14.77 -16.17
CA ALA A 602 5.43 15.56 -15.13
C ALA A 602 6.77 16.17 -15.58
N GLY A 603 7.28 15.76 -16.76
CA GLY A 603 8.46 16.36 -17.39
C GLY A 603 9.80 15.73 -17.01
N LYS A 604 9.84 14.44 -16.64
CA LYS A 604 11.07 13.68 -16.33
C LYS A 604 12.17 13.83 -17.38
N SER A 605 11.88 13.46 -18.64
CA SER A 605 12.86 13.55 -19.73
C SER A 605 13.30 15.00 -20.02
N SER A 606 12.41 15.98 -19.81
CA SER A 606 12.73 17.42 -19.89
C SER A 606 13.68 17.87 -18.76
N LEU A 607 13.49 17.35 -17.54
CA LEU A 607 14.37 17.58 -16.40
C LEU A 607 15.77 17.01 -16.68
N ILE A 608 15.85 15.79 -17.20
CA ILE A 608 17.13 15.14 -17.55
C ILE A 608 17.85 15.95 -18.65
N ASN A 609 17.14 16.39 -19.69
CA ASN A 609 17.71 17.27 -20.72
C ASN A 609 18.27 18.56 -20.11
N ALA A 610 17.54 19.22 -19.20
CA ALA A 610 18.01 20.42 -18.50
C ALA A 610 19.19 20.13 -17.54
N LEU A 611 19.24 18.95 -16.92
CA LEU A 611 20.36 18.51 -16.11
C LEU A 611 21.63 18.33 -16.95
N LEU A 612 21.51 17.79 -18.16
CA LEU A 612 22.62 17.59 -19.09
C LEU A 612 22.98 18.84 -19.93
N GLY A 613 22.05 19.78 -20.08
CA GLY A 613 22.23 21.05 -20.78
C GLY A 613 21.91 21.02 -22.29
N ASP A 614 21.36 19.92 -22.82
CA ASP A 614 20.90 19.81 -24.21
C ASP A 614 19.79 18.74 -24.34
N ASN A 615 19.14 18.66 -25.51
CA ASN A 615 18.01 17.78 -25.78
C ASN A 615 18.44 16.38 -26.21
N TYR A 616 18.83 15.55 -25.25
CA TYR A 616 19.26 14.17 -25.47
C TYR A 616 18.10 13.17 -25.51
N LEU A 617 17.03 13.43 -24.75
CA LEU A 617 15.81 12.63 -24.67
C LEU A 617 14.62 13.34 -25.35
N VAL A 618 13.60 12.57 -25.74
CA VAL A 618 12.39 13.09 -26.39
C VAL A 618 11.35 13.51 -25.35
N SER A 619 10.98 14.78 -25.32
CA SER A 619 9.90 15.30 -24.49
C SER A 619 8.63 15.58 -25.31
N SER A 620 7.48 14.98 -24.96
CA SER A 620 6.16 15.45 -25.42
C SER A 620 5.07 15.27 -24.37
N PRO A 621 3.93 15.99 -24.48
CA PRO A 621 2.79 15.84 -23.56
C PRO A 621 1.98 14.56 -23.76
N ASN A 622 2.17 13.85 -24.89
CA ASN A 622 1.68 12.50 -25.12
C ASN A 622 2.74 11.47 -24.65
N PRO A 623 2.36 10.22 -24.31
CA PRO A 623 3.30 9.18 -23.90
C PRO A 623 4.43 9.03 -24.93
N THR A 624 5.68 9.21 -24.48
CA THR A 624 6.87 9.30 -25.36
C THR A 624 8.10 8.52 -24.87
N THR A 625 8.02 7.86 -23.73
CA THR A 625 9.07 6.93 -23.27
C THR A 625 8.47 5.54 -23.30
N ALA A 626 8.93 4.70 -24.22
CA ALA A 626 8.40 3.36 -24.47
C ALA A 626 9.37 2.23 -24.04
N ALA A 627 10.62 2.58 -23.75
CA ALA A 627 11.62 1.70 -23.14
C ALA A 627 12.46 2.49 -22.10
N THR A 628 12.92 1.79 -21.05
CA THR A 628 13.80 2.38 -20.02
C THR A 628 15.10 2.89 -20.65
N THR A 629 15.54 4.09 -20.28
CA THR A 629 16.76 4.71 -20.81
C THR A 629 17.76 5.02 -19.69
N GLU A 630 18.95 4.43 -19.76
CA GLU A 630 20.08 4.68 -18.85
C GLU A 630 21.11 5.60 -19.53
N LEU A 631 21.48 6.70 -18.86
CA LEU A 631 22.39 7.73 -19.36
C LEU A 631 23.71 7.71 -18.57
N THR A 632 24.83 7.61 -19.29
CA THR A 632 26.18 7.47 -18.71
C THR A 632 27.21 8.31 -19.47
N TYR A 633 28.40 8.52 -18.89
CA TYR A 633 29.48 9.25 -19.55
C TYR A 633 30.16 8.42 -20.65
N GLY A 634 30.20 8.92 -21.88
CA GLY A 634 30.92 8.29 -23.00
C GLY A 634 30.55 8.86 -24.37
N GLU A 635 30.90 8.16 -25.44
CA GLU A 635 30.62 8.56 -26.84
C GLU A 635 29.87 7.50 -27.67
N SER A 636 29.63 6.30 -27.11
CA SER A 636 29.06 5.16 -27.85
C SER A 636 27.78 4.62 -27.22
N SER A 637 26.63 5.05 -27.74
CA SER A 637 25.32 4.54 -27.32
C SER A 637 25.04 3.13 -27.84
N SER A 638 24.18 2.40 -27.14
CA SER A 638 23.75 1.04 -27.50
C SER A 638 22.33 0.74 -27.00
N ILE A 639 21.76 -0.38 -27.43
CA ILE A 639 20.49 -0.92 -26.93
C ILE A 639 20.68 -2.37 -26.50
N THR A 640 19.98 -2.79 -25.46
CA THR A 640 19.79 -4.20 -25.11
C THR A 640 18.41 -4.63 -25.61
N LEU A 641 18.35 -5.64 -26.47
CA LEU A 641 17.09 -6.20 -26.93
C LEU A 641 16.52 -7.22 -25.94
N LYS A 642 15.20 -7.45 -26.01
CA LYS A 642 14.53 -8.54 -25.31
C LYS A 642 14.96 -9.88 -25.91
N SER A 643 15.04 -10.93 -25.11
CA SER A 643 15.22 -12.29 -25.63
C SER A 643 13.96 -12.79 -26.35
N SER A 644 14.11 -13.72 -27.29
CA SER A 644 12.99 -14.40 -27.95
C SER A 644 11.96 -14.99 -26.97
N LYS A 645 12.41 -15.43 -25.77
CA LYS A 645 11.52 -15.91 -24.71
C LYS A 645 10.70 -14.77 -24.11
N GLN A 646 11.34 -13.67 -23.68
CA GLN A 646 10.64 -12.54 -23.06
C GLN A 646 9.59 -11.93 -24.00
N LEU A 647 9.91 -11.77 -25.28
CA LEU A 647 8.96 -11.27 -26.27
C LEU A 647 7.80 -12.25 -26.51
N LEU A 648 8.06 -13.56 -26.48
CA LEU A 648 7.02 -14.60 -26.59
C LEU A 648 6.10 -14.62 -25.37
N ASP A 649 6.66 -14.50 -24.16
CA ASP A 649 5.91 -14.43 -22.91
C ASP A 649 4.99 -13.18 -22.91
N GLU A 650 5.51 -12.02 -23.34
CA GLU A 650 4.74 -10.78 -23.54
C GLU A 650 3.62 -10.89 -24.58
N ILE A 651 3.80 -11.68 -25.64
CA ILE A 651 2.77 -11.97 -26.64
C ILE A 651 1.72 -12.92 -26.05
N ASN A 652 2.14 -14.02 -25.44
CA ASN A 652 1.25 -15.02 -24.86
C ASN A 652 0.37 -14.41 -23.74
N GLN A 653 0.90 -13.52 -22.91
CA GLN A 653 0.14 -12.79 -21.89
C GLN A 653 -0.96 -11.89 -22.47
N LEU A 654 -0.71 -11.23 -23.61
CA LEU A 654 -1.74 -10.48 -24.34
C LEU A 654 -2.78 -11.41 -24.99
N LEU A 655 -2.35 -12.55 -25.52
CA LEU A 655 -3.18 -13.44 -26.34
C LEU A 655 -3.94 -14.50 -25.53
N GLU A 656 -3.61 -14.66 -24.25
CA GLU A 656 -4.31 -15.48 -23.27
C GLU A 656 -5.83 -15.22 -23.26
N PHE A 657 -6.22 -13.93 -23.35
CA PHE A 657 -7.63 -13.51 -23.46
C PHE A 657 -8.40 -14.24 -24.58
N PHE A 658 -7.71 -14.67 -25.63
CA PHE A 658 -8.28 -15.36 -26.79
C PHE A 658 -8.12 -16.88 -26.75
N ASN A 659 -7.54 -17.46 -25.68
CA ASN A 659 -7.09 -18.86 -25.61
C ASN A 659 -6.14 -19.21 -26.76
N GLN A 660 -5.24 -18.30 -27.09
CA GLN A 660 -4.14 -18.57 -28.00
C GLN A 660 -2.82 -18.34 -27.28
N SER A 661 -1.95 -19.33 -27.38
CA SER A 661 -0.57 -19.29 -26.91
C SER A 661 0.30 -20.00 -27.94
N PHE A 662 1.52 -19.52 -28.10
CA PHE A 662 2.47 -20.03 -29.09
C PHE A 662 3.70 -20.58 -28.37
N SER A 663 4.24 -21.69 -28.85
CA SER A 663 5.45 -22.32 -28.32
C SER A 663 6.74 -21.65 -28.80
N SER A 664 6.65 -20.82 -29.83
CA SER A 664 7.76 -20.05 -30.41
C SER A 664 7.23 -18.81 -31.14
N LEU A 665 8.09 -17.80 -31.32
CA LEU A 665 7.77 -16.63 -32.15
C LEU A 665 7.53 -17.01 -33.62
N ASP A 666 8.23 -18.01 -34.15
CA ASP A 666 7.99 -18.54 -35.50
C ASP A 666 6.58 -19.12 -35.65
N GLU A 667 6.07 -19.83 -34.64
CA GLU A 667 4.70 -20.36 -34.65
C GLU A 667 3.66 -19.23 -34.66
N PHE A 668 3.88 -18.18 -33.85
CA PHE A 668 3.06 -16.97 -33.84
C PHE A 668 3.04 -16.28 -35.20
N MET A 669 4.22 -16.02 -35.79
CA MET A 669 4.37 -15.31 -37.06
C MET A 669 3.82 -16.06 -38.27
N ASN A 670 3.78 -17.40 -38.23
CA ASN A 670 3.19 -18.23 -39.28
C ASN A 670 1.68 -18.50 -39.10
N SER A 671 1.04 -17.93 -38.06
CA SER A 671 -0.37 -18.19 -37.72
C SER A 671 -1.33 -17.12 -38.26
N ASP A 672 -2.51 -17.52 -38.74
CA ASP A 672 -3.56 -16.58 -39.16
C ASP A 672 -4.29 -15.98 -37.95
N ILE A 673 -3.74 -14.89 -37.42
CA ILE A 673 -4.33 -14.11 -36.32
C ILE A 673 -5.31 -13.02 -36.81
N SER A 674 -5.78 -13.06 -38.07
CA SER A 674 -6.65 -12.00 -38.63
C SER A 674 -7.97 -11.82 -37.86
N GLN A 675 -8.55 -12.90 -37.34
CA GLN A 675 -9.77 -12.85 -36.50
C GLN A 675 -9.53 -12.41 -35.05
N LEU A 676 -8.28 -12.44 -34.61
CA LEU A 676 -7.86 -12.01 -33.29
C LEU A 676 -7.57 -10.50 -33.31
N LYS A 677 -6.86 -10.01 -34.33
CA LYS A 677 -6.60 -8.57 -34.55
C LYS A 677 -7.87 -7.71 -34.54
N SER A 678 -8.98 -8.21 -35.08
CA SER A 678 -10.27 -7.50 -35.08
C SER A 678 -10.94 -7.40 -33.70
N LYS A 679 -10.36 -8.01 -32.67
CA LYS A 679 -10.86 -8.02 -31.28
C LYS A 679 -9.86 -7.45 -30.27
N LEU A 680 -8.63 -7.13 -30.70
CA LEU A 680 -7.63 -6.47 -29.86
C LEU A 680 -7.99 -5.01 -29.66
N GLU A 681 -7.69 -4.49 -28.48
CA GLU A 681 -7.76 -3.05 -28.24
C GLU A 681 -6.68 -2.30 -29.04
N LYS A 682 -6.87 -1.00 -29.25
CA LYS A 682 -6.01 -0.17 -30.12
C LYS A 682 -4.51 -0.30 -29.79
N ASN A 683 -4.16 -0.32 -28.50
CA ASN A 683 -2.77 -0.40 -28.04
C ASN A 683 -2.19 -1.81 -28.19
N GLN A 684 -2.99 -2.84 -27.88
CA GLN A 684 -2.60 -4.25 -28.05
C GLN A 684 -2.39 -4.58 -29.53
N LEU A 685 -3.26 -4.06 -30.40
CA LEU A 685 -3.16 -4.20 -31.85
C LEU A 685 -1.91 -3.49 -32.40
N ALA A 686 -1.54 -2.33 -31.85
CA ALA A 686 -0.32 -1.62 -32.23
C ALA A 686 0.93 -2.46 -31.91
N PHE A 687 1.03 -3.02 -30.70
CA PHE A 687 2.13 -3.93 -30.33
C PHE A 687 2.21 -5.16 -31.24
N ILE A 688 1.10 -5.88 -31.43
CA ILE A 688 1.07 -7.08 -32.29
C ILE A 688 1.47 -6.73 -33.74
N SER A 689 1.01 -5.60 -34.26
CA SER A 689 1.37 -5.12 -35.60
C SER A 689 2.84 -4.70 -35.70
N ALA A 690 3.42 -4.15 -34.63
CA ALA A 690 4.84 -3.80 -34.55
C ALA A 690 5.73 -5.04 -34.56
N VAL A 691 5.36 -6.08 -33.79
CA VAL A 691 6.04 -7.38 -33.81
C VAL A 691 6.03 -7.96 -35.22
N GLU A 692 4.86 -8.09 -35.86
CA GLU A 692 4.74 -8.67 -37.20
C GLU A 692 5.52 -7.90 -38.27
N LYS A 693 5.55 -6.56 -38.19
CA LYS A 693 6.17 -5.70 -39.20
C LYS A 693 7.69 -5.79 -39.18
N HIS A 694 8.29 -6.05 -38.02
CA HIS A 694 9.75 -6.00 -37.84
C HIS A 694 10.40 -7.31 -37.40
N TYR A 695 9.64 -8.39 -37.22
CA TYR A 695 10.16 -9.70 -36.80
C TYR A 695 11.36 -10.16 -37.65
N ASP A 696 11.22 -10.16 -38.98
CA ASP A 696 12.28 -10.56 -39.91
C ASP A 696 13.58 -9.72 -39.77
N MET A 697 13.47 -8.49 -39.26
CA MET A 697 14.60 -7.59 -39.04
C MET A 697 15.34 -7.89 -37.75
N TYR A 698 14.64 -8.39 -36.72
CA TYR A 698 15.20 -8.58 -35.36
C TYR A 698 15.34 -10.03 -34.93
N ILE A 699 14.76 -11.02 -35.62
CA ILE A 699 14.82 -12.44 -35.22
C ILE A 699 16.25 -12.92 -34.88
N ASN A 700 17.24 -12.61 -35.72
CA ASN A 700 18.65 -13.00 -35.49
C ASN A 700 19.32 -12.23 -34.34
N MET A 701 18.74 -11.13 -33.87
CA MET A 701 19.23 -10.30 -32.76
C MET A 701 18.56 -10.66 -31.42
N LEU A 702 17.36 -11.26 -31.47
CA LEU A 702 16.60 -11.71 -30.29
C LEU A 702 17.11 -13.06 -29.71
N GLU A 703 17.86 -13.84 -30.49
CA GLU A 703 18.40 -15.15 -30.07
C GLU A 703 19.52 -15.05 -29.03
N GLU A 704 20.28 -13.95 -29.00
CA GLU A 704 21.46 -13.78 -28.13
C GLU A 704 21.31 -12.66 -27.09
N GLY A 705 20.27 -11.80 -27.19
CA GLY A 705 20.03 -10.70 -26.25
C GLY A 705 21.15 -9.64 -26.24
N GLU A 706 21.83 -9.47 -27.38
CA GLU A 706 23.06 -8.70 -27.48
C GLU A 706 22.86 -7.18 -27.25
N VAL A 707 23.98 -6.55 -26.88
CA VAL A 707 24.11 -5.09 -26.82
C VAL A 707 24.50 -4.58 -28.20
N HIS A 708 23.57 -3.93 -28.90
CA HIS A 708 23.81 -3.38 -30.23
C HIS A 708 24.12 -1.89 -30.18
N HIS A 709 25.25 -1.48 -30.75
CA HIS A 709 25.56 -0.05 -30.89
C HIS A 709 24.59 0.67 -31.82
N ILE A 710 24.12 1.84 -31.40
CA ILE A 710 23.20 2.69 -32.17
C ILE A 710 23.81 4.08 -32.39
N SER A 711 23.42 4.75 -33.48
CA SER A 711 23.80 6.14 -33.69
C SER A 711 23.00 7.06 -32.77
N GLN A 712 23.53 8.26 -32.49
CA GLN A 712 22.82 9.27 -31.69
C GLN A 712 21.53 9.76 -32.40
N GLU A 713 21.49 9.71 -33.74
CA GLU A 713 20.31 10.05 -34.54
C GLU A 713 19.19 8.99 -34.41
N ASP A 714 19.55 7.72 -34.17
CA ASP A 714 18.59 6.62 -34.00
C ASP A 714 17.99 6.54 -32.58
N VAL A 715 18.54 7.25 -31.57
CA VAL A 715 18.07 7.16 -30.17
C VAL A 715 16.56 7.37 -30.06
N LYS A 716 16.05 8.42 -30.71
CA LYS A 716 14.61 8.75 -30.73
C LYS A 716 13.74 7.60 -31.25
N LYS A 717 14.22 6.90 -32.28
CA LYS A 717 13.53 5.74 -32.86
C LYS A 717 13.41 4.61 -31.83
N TRP A 718 14.44 4.38 -31.03
CA TRP A 718 14.49 3.28 -30.07
C TRP A 718 13.87 3.57 -28.70
N SER A 719 13.87 4.84 -28.26
CA SER A 719 13.33 5.23 -26.95
C SER A 719 11.86 5.66 -26.98
N ALA A 720 11.39 6.23 -28.11
CA ALA A 720 10.13 6.98 -28.17
C ALA A 720 9.14 6.55 -29.27
N GLU A 721 9.55 5.70 -30.23
CA GLU A 721 8.62 5.14 -31.21
C GLU A 721 8.22 3.72 -30.78
N ASP A 722 6.98 3.56 -30.28
CA ASP A 722 6.39 2.29 -29.80
C ASP A 722 6.66 1.10 -30.74
N GLU A 723 6.66 1.36 -32.05
CA GLU A 723 6.85 0.37 -33.12
C GLU A 723 8.23 -0.32 -33.07
N TYR A 724 9.25 0.37 -32.53
CA TYR A 724 10.62 -0.16 -32.39
C TYR A 724 10.98 -0.43 -30.93
N ALA A 725 10.56 0.42 -30.00
CA ALA A 725 10.77 0.25 -28.56
C ALA A 725 10.17 -1.06 -28.03
N THR A 726 9.11 -1.58 -28.68
CA THR A 726 8.53 -2.92 -28.48
C THR A 726 9.56 -4.04 -28.25
N PHE A 727 10.68 -4.03 -28.99
CA PHE A 727 11.73 -5.05 -28.94
C PHE A 727 12.89 -4.73 -27.98
N VAL A 728 12.96 -3.50 -27.46
CA VAL A 728 14.06 -3.00 -26.62
C VAL A 728 13.73 -3.25 -25.16
N LYS A 729 14.71 -3.76 -24.39
CA LYS A 729 14.66 -3.82 -22.92
C LYS A 729 15.19 -2.52 -22.30
N THR A 730 16.34 -2.05 -22.80
CA THR A 730 17.02 -0.88 -22.25
C THR A 730 17.78 -0.12 -23.34
N VAL A 731 17.66 1.21 -23.36
CA VAL A 731 18.48 2.11 -24.17
C VAL A 731 19.64 2.61 -23.31
N HIS A 732 20.87 2.31 -23.71
CA HIS A 732 22.11 2.76 -23.06
C HIS A 732 22.67 3.96 -23.80
N LEU A 733 22.38 5.16 -23.30
CA LEU A 733 22.85 6.40 -23.89
C LEU A 733 24.19 6.82 -23.27
N GLN A 734 25.24 6.85 -24.07
CA GLN A 734 26.53 7.43 -23.65
C GLN A 734 26.64 8.86 -24.18
N VAL A 735 26.85 9.81 -23.27
CA VAL A 735 26.89 11.24 -23.58
C VAL A 735 28.18 11.86 -23.01
N PRO A 736 28.94 12.67 -23.78
CA PRO A 736 30.21 13.24 -23.31
C PRO A 736 30.01 14.49 -22.43
N VAL A 737 29.05 14.42 -21.49
CA VAL A 737 28.76 15.48 -20.52
C VAL A 737 29.49 15.19 -19.22
N GLU A 738 30.46 16.03 -18.86
CA GLU A 738 31.33 15.85 -17.67
C GLU A 738 30.57 15.58 -16.37
N TRP A 739 29.38 16.15 -16.19
CA TRP A 739 28.53 15.93 -15.02
C TRP A 739 28.10 14.46 -14.83
N LEU A 740 28.05 13.65 -15.90
CA LEU A 740 27.75 12.21 -15.84
C LEU A 740 28.93 11.35 -15.35
N LYS A 741 30.12 11.90 -15.12
CA LYS A 741 31.23 11.11 -14.54
C LYS A 741 30.86 10.63 -13.14
N GLY A 742 31.03 9.32 -12.93
CA GLY A 742 30.62 8.63 -11.70
C GLY A 742 29.10 8.49 -11.51
N LYS A 743 28.28 8.74 -12.54
CA LYS A 743 26.81 8.68 -12.43
C LYS A 743 26.18 7.84 -13.54
N ILE A 744 25.11 7.12 -13.19
CA ILE A 744 24.16 6.51 -14.12
C ILE A 744 22.81 7.17 -13.84
N VAL A 745 22.24 7.89 -14.81
CA VAL A 745 20.90 8.50 -14.65
C VAL A 745 19.90 7.66 -15.43
N VAL A 746 18.80 7.24 -14.79
CA VAL A 746 17.77 6.41 -15.42
C VAL A 746 16.48 7.20 -15.57
N ASP A 747 16.01 7.38 -16.81
CA ASP A 747 14.67 7.90 -17.09
C ASP A 747 13.66 6.75 -16.94
N SER A 748 12.83 6.79 -15.90
CA SER A 748 11.82 5.76 -15.68
C SER A 748 10.65 5.94 -16.64
N LEU A 749 9.99 4.82 -16.94
CA LEU A 749 8.67 4.84 -17.54
C LEU A 749 7.67 5.51 -16.57
N GLY A 750 6.62 6.13 -17.11
CA GLY A 750 5.66 6.87 -16.29
C GLY A 750 4.81 5.95 -15.42
N LEU A 751 4.50 6.41 -14.20
CA LEU A 751 3.71 5.65 -13.24
C LEU A 751 2.24 5.60 -13.64
N HIS A 752 1.63 4.40 -13.56
CA HIS A 752 0.24 4.06 -13.91
C HIS A 752 -0.13 3.95 -15.40
N SER A 753 0.80 3.55 -16.29
CA SER A 753 0.40 3.17 -17.65
C SER A 753 -0.48 1.92 -17.61
N ASN A 754 -1.55 1.90 -18.42
CA ASN A 754 -2.46 0.75 -18.56
C ASN A 754 -1.82 -0.57 -19.06
N ASN A 755 -0.49 -0.63 -19.20
CA ASN A 755 0.25 -1.84 -19.61
C ASN A 755 1.02 -2.40 -18.41
N GLN A 756 0.76 -3.67 -18.07
CA GLN A 756 1.43 -4.38 -16.96
C GLN A 756 2.97 -4.47 -17.10
N ARG A 757 3.50 -4.23 -18.31
CA ARG A 757 4.92 -4.33 -18.66
C ARG A 757 5.81 -3.30 -17.97
N HIS A 758 5.29 -2.10 -17.72
CA HIS A 758 6.10 -0.98 -17.24
C HIS A 758 6.27 -0.97 -15.70
N THR A 759 5.46 -1.75 -14.97
CA THR A 759 5.50 -1.85 -13.51
C THR A 759 6.78 -2.53 -13.03
N ASN A 760 7.05 -3.76 -13.49
CA ASN A 760 8.21 -4.56 -13.09
C ASN A 760 9.55 -3.88 -13.42
N GLU A 761 9.62 -3.17 -14.56
CA GLU A 761 10.82 -2.43 -14.97
C GLU A 761 11.08 -1.24 -14.03
N THR A 762 10.02 -0.54 -13.59
CA THR A 762 10.11 0.59 -12.66
C THR A 762 10.59 0.14 -11.27
N GLU A 763 10.15 -1.02 -10.80
CA GLU A 763 10.55 -1.62 -9.52
C GLU A 763 12.04 -2.04 -9.49
N GLN A 764 12.55 -2.59 -10.60
CA GLN A 764 13.99 -2.89 -10.75
C GLN A 764 14.85 -1.61 -10.71
N ILE A 765 14.35 -0.47 -11.22
CA ILE A 765 15.05 0.81 -11.13
C ILE A 765 14.99 1.35 -9.69
N LEU A 766 13.85 1.26 -9.00
CA LEU A 766 13.70 1.70 -7.60
C LEU A 766 14.66 0.95 -6.66
N THR A 767 14.66 -0.38 -6.74
CA THR A 767 15.47 -1.26 -5.89
C THR A 767 16.98 -1.15 -6.16
N SER A 768 17.39 -0.67 -7.35
CA SER A 768 18.81 -0.51 -7.72
C SER A 768 19.33 0.93 -7.71
N SER A 769 18.51 1.94 -7.41
CA SER A 769 18.94 3.34 -7.36
C SER A 769 19.51 3.73 -6.00
N ASP A 770 20.60 4.50 -5.96
CA ASP A 770 21.14 5.09 -4.72
C ASP A 770 20.44 6.41 -4.38
N LEU A 771 20.04 7.17 -5.41
CA LEU A 771 19.32 8.44 -5.30
C LEU A 771 18.05 8.41 -6.16
N ILE A 772 16.93 8.79 -5.55
CA ILE A 772 15.62 8.93 -6.18
C ILE A 772 15.34 10.42 -6.41
N LEU A 773 15.11 10.81 -7.66
CA LEU A 773 14.63 12.13 -8.06
C LEU A 773 13.15 12.03 -8.43
N TYR A 774 12.26 12.55 -7.60
CA TYR A 774 10.82 12.52 -7.87
C TYR A 774 10.34 13.82 -8.50
N VAL A 775 9.75 13.74 -9.70
CA VAL A 775 9.35 14.89 -10.50
C VAL A 775 7.82 15.03 -10.51
N SER A 776 7.34 16.18 -10.05
CA SER A 776 5.93 16.60 -10.14
C SER A 776 5.85 17.94 -10.89
N TYR A 777 4.67 18.30 -11.40
CA TYR A 777 4.47 19.45 -12.29
C TYR A 777 3.81 20.62 -11.56
N PHE A 778 4.26 21.86 -11.75
CA PHE A 778 3.83 23.03 -10.97
C PHE A 778 2.31 23.12 -10.72
N ASN A 779 1.50 23.09 -11.78
CA ASN A 779 0.02 23.16 -11.70
C ASN A 779 -0.66 21.94 -11.05
N HIS A 780 0.06 20.82 -10.90
CA HIS A 780 -0.42 19.55 -10.37
C HIS A 780 0.58 18.97 -9.36
N SER A 781 1.15 19.83 -8.51
CA SER A 781 2.22 19.45 -7.59
C SER A 781 1.70 18.53 -6.49
N PHE A 782 2.31 17.36 -6.32
CA PHE A 782 1.99 16.34 -5.31
C PHE A 782 0.55 15.80 -5.41
N THR A 783 0.29 15.05 -6.49
CA THR A 783 -0.99 14.34 -6.68
C THR A 783 -1.11 13.10 -5.80
N ASP A 784 -2.29 12.48 -5.72
CA ASP A 784 -2.46 11.21 -5.01
C ASP A 784 -1.76 10.01 -5.63
N ASN A 785 -1.57 10.04 -6.96
CA ASN A 785 -0.74 9.03 -7.61
C ASN A 785 0.72 9.24 -7.21
N ASP A 786 1.13 10.49 -6.98
CA ASP A 786 2.45 10.81 -6.41
C ASP A 786 2.51 10.29 -4.95
N LYS A 787 1.48 10.55 -4.13
CA LYS A 787 1.39 10.10 -2.73
C LYS A 787 1.42 8.58 -2.60
N ALA A 788 0.53 7.86 -3.29
CA ALA A 788 0.43 6.40 -3.22
C ALA A 788 1.72 5.72 -3.70
N PHE A 789 2.40 6.30 -4.70
CA PHE A 789 3.73 5.84 -5.10
C PHE A 789 4.80 6.12 -4.05
N ILE A 790 4.78 7.29 -3.41
CA ILE A 790 5.72 7.63 -2.32
C ILE A 790 5.49 6.73 -1.09
N GLU A 791 4.24 6.35 -0.79
CA GLU A 791 3.91 5.36 0.25
C GLU A 791 4.39 3.96 -0.13
N HIS A 792 4.14 3.49 -1.35
CA HIS A 792 4.68 2.22 -1.85
C HIS A 792 6.22 2.19 -1.86
N MET A 793 6.85 3.29 -2.29
CA MET A 793 8.29 3.48 -2.25
C MET A 793 8.82 3.52 -0.81
N LYS A 794 8.10 4.09 0.16
CA LYS A 794 8.45 4.03 1.59
C LYS A 794 8.41 2.60 2.12
N ASP A 795 7.44 1.79 1.73
CA ASP A 795 7.36 0.37 2.13
C ASP A 795 8.52 -0.45 1.55
N MET A 796 9.02 -0.11 0.36
CA MET A 796 10.26 -0.68 -0.20
C MET A 796 11.52 -0.09 0.47
N ASN A 797 11.58 1.22 0.73
CA ASN A 797 12.74 1.90 1.30
C ASN A 797 12.96 1.57 2.79
N GLN A 798 11.95 1.09 3.52
CA GLN A 798 12.12 0.46 4.85
C GLN A 798 13.05 -0.78 4.83
N LEU A 799 13.42 -1.27 3.63
CA LEU A 799 14.39 -2.35 3.44
C LEU A 799 15.82 -1.85 3.19
N ASN A 800 16.01 -0.60 2.75
CA ASN A 800 17.32 -0.03 2.36
C ASN A 800 17.61 1.29 3.11
N GLU A 801 18.38 1.22 4.21
CA GLU A 801 18.70 2.37 5.08
C GLU A 801 19.53 3.50 4.42
N ASN A 802 19.96 3.36 3.16
CA ASN A 802 20.91 4.25 2.49
C ASN A 802 20.39 4.91 1.19
N GLN A 803 19.10 4.78 0.85
CA GLN A 803 18.55 5.40 -0.37
C GLN A 803 18.10 6.85 -0.10
N ALA A 804 18.70 7.81 -0.80
CA ALA A 804 18.32 9.22 -0.69
C ALA A 804 17.15 9.58 -1.63
N PHE A 805 16.33 10.54 -1.22
CA PHE A 805 15.17 11.01 -1.97
C PHE A 805 15.18 12.55 -2.07
N LYS A 806 14.99 13.10 -3.27
CA LYS A 806 14.87 14.55 -3.53
C LYS A 806 13.61 14.82 -4.36
N MET A 807 12.85 15.85 -3.96
CA MET A 807 11.60 16.25 -4.61
C MET A 807 11.83 17.41 -5.59
N ILE A 808 11.25 17.32 -6.80
CA ILE A 808 11.38 18.32 -7.85
C ILE A 808 9.99 18.78 -8.31
N ILE A 809 9.76 20.09 -8.23
CA ILE A 809 8.59 20.78 -8.80
C ILE A 809 9.06 21.43 -10.10
N ASN A 810 8.64 20.87 -11.24
CA ASN A 810 9.04 21.31 -12.58
C ASN A 810 8.03 22.34 -13.15
N ALA A 811 8.47 23.13 -14.14
CA ALA A 811 7.69 24.19 -14.80
C ALA A 811 7.28 25.36 -13.88
N VAL A 812 8.16 25.77 -12.97
CA VAL A 812 7.94 26.95 -12.08
C VAL A 812 7.81 28.28 -12.81
N ASP A 813 8.16 28.33 -14.10
CA ASP A 813 7.91 29.48 -14.98
C ASP A 813 6.42 29.76 -15.27
N LEU A 814 5.53 28.90 -14.75
CA LEU A 814 4.07 29.10 -14.74
C LEU A 814 3.57 29.89 -13.51
N ALA A 815 4.43 30.17 -12.53
CA ALA A 815 4.06 30.99 -11.38
C ALA A 815 3.78 32.44 -11.81
N GLU A 816 2.64 33.00 -11.38
CA GLU A 816 2.31 34.41 -11.63
C GLU A 816 3.13 35.37 -10.76
N SER A 817 3.62 34.89 -9.61
CA SER A 817 4.50 35.64 -8.68
C SER A 817 5.43 34.72 -7.86
N ASP A 818 6.46 35.31 -7.26
CA ASP A 818 7.32 34.61 -6.30
C ASP A 818 6.55 34.14 -5.05
N GLU A 819 5.46 34.81 -4.68
CA GLU A 819 4.59 34.37 -3.58
C GLU A 819 3.87 33.06 -3.93
N ASP A 820 3.36 32.93 -5.16
CA ASP A 820 2.71 31.70 -5.63
C ASP A 820 3.71 30.53 -5.67
N LEU A 821 4.93 30.76 -6.16
CA LEU A 821 5.97 29.73 -6.20
C LEU A 821 6.33 29.21 -4.80
N ASN A 822 6.51 30.12 -3.84
CA ASN A 822 6.83 29.73 -2.46
C ASN A 822 5.67 28.98 -1.80
N ALA A 823 4.41 29.39 -2.04
CA ALA A 823 3.25 28.70 -1.51
C ALA A 823 3.10 27.26 -2.06
N VAL A 824 3.42 27.01 -3.33
CA VAL A 824 3.44 25.65 -3.89
C VAL A 824 4.58 24.81 -3.30
N LYS A 825 5.78 25.39 -3.09
CA LYS A 825 6.89 24.68 -2.41
C LYS A 825 6.53 24.28 -0.98
N ASP A 826 5.89 25.17 -0.24
CA ASP A 826 5.48 24.95 1.16
C ASP A 826 4.42 23.83 1.24
N TYR A 827 3.41 23.87 0.37
CA TYR A 827 2.40 22.81 0.26
C TYR A 827 3.02 21.42 0.01
N VAL A 828 3.98 21.32 -0.91
CA VAL A 828 4.66 20.04 -1.22
C VAL A 828 5.51 19.56 -0.05
N ALA A 829 6.20 20.45 0.65
CA ALA A 829 6.97 20.11 1.83
C ALA A 829 6.09 19.57 2.97
N ASP A 830 4.94 20.21 3.21
CA ASP A 830 3.97 19.76 4.22
C ASP A 830 3.32 18.42 3.84
N ALA A 831 3.04 18.18 2.56
CA ALA A 831 2.48 16.91 2.08
C ALA A 831 3.50 15.74 2.20
N LEU A 832 4.78 15.99 1.96
CA LEU A 832 5.87 15.05 2.24
C LEU A 832 5.99 14.72 3.75
N ASN A 833 5.87 15.74 4.61
CA ASN A 833 5.86 15.55 6.06
C ASN A 833 4.69 14.66 6.54
N GLN A 834 3.52 14.72 5.89
CA GLN A 834 2.36 13.86 6.24
C GLN A 834 2.62 12.36 6.01
N VAL A 835 3.36 11.99 4.95
CA VAL A 835 3.80 10.61 4.72
C VAL A 835 5.06 10.22 5.54
N GLN A 836 5.51 11.12 6.42
CA GLN A 836 6.72 11.00 7.25
C GLN A 836 8.01 10.90 6.43
N LEU A 837 8.06 11.53 5.24
CA LEU A 837 9.25 11.58 4.40
C LEU A 837 9.82 13.00 4.42
N GLN A 838 10.97 13.20 5.03
CA GLN A 838 11.66 14.50 5.01
C GLN A 838 12.62 14.56 3.81
N SER A 839 12.50 15.60 2.99
CA SER A 839 13.28 15.75 1.76
C SER A 839 13.40 17.21 1.33
N GLU A 840 14.47 17.53 0.60
CA GLU A 840 14.66 18.82 -0.06
C GLU A 840 13.70 18.98 -1.25
N VAL A 841 13.07 20.15 -1.37
CA VAL A 841 12.11 20.49 -2.44
C VAL A 841 12.71 21.53 -3.39
N PHE A 842 13.06 21.10 -4.60
CA PHE A 842 13.63 21.95 -5.64
C PHE A 842 12.55 22.43 -6.61
N GLY A 843 12.35 23.73 -6.73
CA GLY A 843 11.51 24.32 -7.78
C GLY A 843 12.36 24.72 -8.98
N VAL A 844 12.09 24.15 -10.16
CA VAL A 844 12.93 24.30 -11.36
C VAL A 844 12.10 24.57 -12.63
N SER A 845 12.64 25.35 -13.58
CA SER A 845 12.12 25.38 -14.95
C SER A 845 13.07 24.66 -15.90
N SER A 846 12.72 23.42 -16.28
CA SER A 846 13.43 22.70 -17.36
C SER A 846 13.46 23.50 -18.67
N ARG A 847 12.41 24.30 -18.94
CA ARG A 847 12.29 25.10 -20.17
C ARG A 847 13.24 26.28 -20.20
N GLU A 848 13.35 27.05 -19.11
CA GLU A 848 14.25 28.20 -19.07
C GLU A 848 15.72 27.78 -18.85
N ALA A 849 15.96 26.66 -18.15
CA ALA A 849 17.28 26.01 -18.07
C ALA A 849 17.85 25.65 -19.45
N LEU A 850 17.04 25.06 -20.34
CA LEU A 850 17.46 24.70 -21.70
C LEU A 850 17.62 25.91 -22.65
N LYS A 851 16.99 27.05 -22.36
CA LYS A 851 17.15 28.29 -23.15
C LYS A 851 18.32 29.15 -22.69
N SER A 852 18.60 29.17 -21.38
CA SER A 852 19.51 30.13 -20.76
C SER A 852 20.14 29.58 -19.47
N SER A 853 19.52 29.83 -18.31
CA SER A 853 19.89 29.26 -17.02
C SER A 853 18.70 29.36 -16.06
N ASP A 854 18.60 28.43 -15.12
CA ASP A 854 17.58 28.38 -14.08
C ASP A 854 18.29 28.16 -12.74
N GLU A 855 17.97 28.97 -11.73
CA GLU A 855 18.71 28.95 -10.45
C GLU A 855 18.40 27.67 -9.65
N GLY A 856 17.15 27.22 -9.64
CA GLY A 856 16.74 25.98 -8.98
C GLY A 856 17.38 24.75 -9.61
N MET A 857 17.53 24.73 -10.94
CA MET A 857 18.25 23.68 -11.67
C MET A 857 19.74 23.63 -11.29
N ASN A 858 20.38 24.78 -11.05
CA ASN A 858 21.77 24.82 -10.59
C ASN A 858 21.88 24.30 -9.14
N GLN A 859 20.98 24.72 -8.24
CA GLN A 859 20.90 24.20 -6.86
C GLN A 859 20.68 22.68 -6.83
N LEU A 860 19.80 22.15 -7.70
CA LEU A 860 19.58 20.71 -7.85
C LEU A 860 20.85 19.98 -8.33
N LYS A 861 21.58 20.52 -9.31
CA LYS A 861 22.86 19.94 -9.77
C LYS A 861 23.92 19.91 -8.67
N GLU A 862 24.01 20.97 -7.87
CA GLU A 862 24.93 21.07 -6.73
C GLU A 862 24.56 20.07 -5.63
N SER A 863 23.28 19.95 -5.26
CA SER A 863 22.80 18.98 -4.27
C SER A 863 23.00 17.51 -4.71
N ILE A 864 22.77 17.20 -6.00
CA ILE A 864 23.10 15.86 -6.55
C ILE A 864 24.61 15.61 -6.52
N GLN A 865 25.43 16.61 -6.84
CA GLN A 865 26.89 16.46 -6.80
C GLN A 865 27.40 16.28 -5.36
N HIS A 866 26.82 16.99 -4.38
CA HIS A 866 27.13 16.82 -2.95
C HIS A 866 26.81 15.41 -2.46
N PHE A 867 25.64 14.85 -2.80
CA PHE A 867 25.28 13.47 -2.47
C PHE A 867 26.33 12.46 -2.97
N VAL A 868 26.72 12.59 -4.24
CA VAL A 868 27.74 11.73 -4.89
C VAL A 868 29.11 11.90 -4.24
N ASP A 869 29.47 13.13 -3.84
CA ASP A 869 30.80 13.44 -3.31
C ASP A 869 30.98 13.24 -1.80
N VAL A 870 29.91 13.21 -1.00
CA VAL A 870 30.00 13.29 0.48
C VAL A 870 29.24 12.17 1.21
N GLU A 871 27.95 12.00 0.95
CA GLU A 871 27.10 11.09 1.76
C GLU A 871 27.50 9.61 1.56
N SER A 872 27.77 9.21 0.31
CA SER A 872 28.24 7.87 -0.06
C SER A 872 29.59 7.50 0.57
N LYS A 873 30.51 8.47 0.66
CA LYS A 873 31.86 8.30 1.22
C LYS A 873 31.83 8.27 2.75
N THR A 874 30.98 9.09 3.37
CA THR A 874 30.88 9.22 4.84
C THR A 874 30.65 7.88 5.54
N ILE A 875 29.82 7.00 4.97
CA ILE A 875 29.53 5.67 5.55
C ILE A 875 30.77 4.76 5.52
N LEU A 876 31.53 4.78 4.42
CA LEU A 876 32.77 4.01 4.26
C LEU A 876 33.92 4.59 5.12
N GLU A 877 34.02 5.91 5.22
CA GLU A 877 34.97 6.59 6.11
C GLU A 877 34.70 6.27 7.58
N GLN A 878 33.44 6.32 8.03
CA GLN A 878 33.07 5.94 9.41
C GLN A 878 33.45 4.49 9.72
N GLN A 879 33.28 3.57 8.77
CA GLN A 879 33.69 2.17 8.93
C GLN A 879 35.21 2.03 9.09
N MET A 880 35.99 2.72 8.25
CA MET A 880 37.47 2.71 8.32
C MET A 880 37.97 3.37 9.63
N ILE A 881 37.36 4.48 10.05
CA ILE A 881 37.66 5.15 11.33
C ILE A 881 37.34 4.20 12.50
N HIS A 882 36.22 3.49 12.49
CA HIS A 882 35.89 2.53 13.55
C HIS A 882 36.91 1.38 13.64
N GLN A 883 37.39 0.86 12.51
CA GLN A 883 38.45 -0.16 12.49
C GLN A 883 39.77 0.38 13.05
N LEU A 884 40.15 1.62 12.71
CA LEU A 884 41.33 2.28 13.28
C LEU A 884 41.19 2.52 14.79
N GLN A 885 40.00 2.94 15.27
CA GLN A 885 39.70 3.09 16.70
C GLN A 885 39.83 1.77 17.47
N GLN A 886 39.43 0.64 16.88
CA GLN A 886 39.60 -0.67 17.52
C GLN A 886 41.06 -1.13 17.58
N ILE A 887 41.88 -0.79 16.59
CA ILE A 887 43.33 -1.01 16.65
C ILE A 887 43.94 -0.19 17.80
N ASP A 888 43.56 1.09 17.93
CA ASP A 888 44.03 1.98 18.99
C ASP A 888 43.63 1.49 20.40
N GLN A 889 42.36 1.12 20.57
CA GLN A 889 41.84 0.49 21.79
C GLN A 889 42.61 -0.79 22.14
N SER A 890 42.92 -1.63 21.15
CA SER A 890 43.71 -2.85 21.36
C SER A 890 45.15 -2.53 21.79
N TYR A 891 45.77 -1.47 21.27
CA TYR A 891 47.07 -1.00 21.74
C TYR A 891 46.99 -0.53 23.20
N GLN A 892 46.00 0.28 23.57
CA GLN A 892 45.78 0.71 24.96
C GLN A 892 45.63 -0.47 25.92
N GLU A 893 44.84 -1.47 25.55
CA GLU A 893 44.62 -2.66 26.37
C GLU A 893 45.87 -3.54 26.49
N MET A 894 46.62 -3.76 25.41
CA MET A 894 47.91 -4.47 25.48
C MET A 894 48.97 -3.74 26.33
N ILE A 895 49.01 -2.40 26.25
CA ILE A 895 49.88 -1.57 27.11
C ILE A 895 49.47 -1.72 28.58
N SER A 896 48.16 -1.63 28.86
CA SER A 896 47.61 -1.75 30.21
C SER A 896 47.84 -3.15 30.81
N GLU A 897 47.64 -4.22 30.04
CA GLU A 897 47.96 -5.61 30.42
C GLU A 897 49.43 -5.74 30.87
N PHE A 898 50.36 -5.15 30.11
CA PHE A 898 51.80 -5.22 30.40
C PHE A 898 52.20 -4.42 31.64
N GLU A 899 51.58 -3.25 31.87
CA GLU A 899 51.89 -2.41 33.02
C GLU A 899 51.24 -2.89 34.32
N THR A 900 50.04 -3.48 34.25
CA THR A 900 49.24 -3.79 35.45
C THR A 900 49.47 -5.19 36.00
N ASN A 901 49.59 -6.24 35.16
CA ASN A 901 49.81 -7.61 35.68
C ASN A 901 50.29 -8.66 34.65
N LYS A 902 51.46 -9.27 34.90
CA LYS A 902 51.97 -10.40 34.07
C LYS A 902 51.08 -11.64 34.07
N ASP A 903 50.26 -11.85 35.10
CA ASP A 903 49.33 -12.99 35.14
C ASP A 903 48.22 -12.87 34.09
N ASP A 904 47.86 -11.65 33.65
CA ASP A 904 46.77 -11.44 32.70
C ASP A 904 47.22 -11.68 31.25
N ILE A 905 48.44 -11.25 30.87
CA ILE A 905 49.11 -11.70 29.63
C ILE A 905 49.18 -13.23 29.58
N ALA A 906 49.57 -13.89 30.68
CA ALA A 906 49.65 -15.35 30.74
C ALA A 906 48.28 -16.05 30.66
N LYS A 907 47.19 -15.41 31.10
CA LYS A 907 45.82 -15.91 30.86
C LYS A 907 45.42 -15.76 29.40
N ARG A 908 45.72 -14.61 28.76
CA ARG A 908 45.39 -14.36 27.36
C ARG A 908 46.15 -15.30 26.43
N GLN A 909 47.47 -15.48 26.62
CA GLN A 909 48.25 -16.48 25.87
C GLN A 909 47.66 -17.89 25.99
N ARG A 910 47.30 -18.36 27.20
CA ARG A 910 46.65 -19.67 27.37
C ARG A 910 45.28 -19.77 26.68
N LYS A 911 44.50 -18.68 26.61
CA LYS A 911 43.24 -18.65 25.84
C LYS A 911 43.51 -18.72 24.33
N LEU A 912 44.48 -17.95 23.82
CA LEU A 912 44.90 -17.99 22.42
C LEU A 912 45.43 -19.38 22.03
N GLU A 913 46.30 -20.00 22.82
CA GLU A 913 46.72 -21.41 22.66
C GLU A 913 45.55 -22.40 22.70
N THR A 914 44.47 -22.07 23.43
CA THR A 914 43.26 -22.90 23.49
C THR A 914 42.37 -22.72 22.26
N TYR A 915 42.43 -21.58 21.56
CA TYR A 915 41.61 -21.26 20.37
C TYR A 915 42.35 -21.54 19.06
N LYS A 916 43.68 -21.60 19.09
CA LYS A 916 44.52 -22.01 17.96
C LYS A 916 44.09 -23.38 17.43
N ASP A 917 44.02 -23.48 16.11
CA ASP A 917 43.64 -24.66 15.34
C ASP A 917 42.21 -25.18 15.67
N LYS A 918 41.31 -24.30 16.15
CA LYS A 918 39.90 -24.60 16.43
C LYS A 918 38.95 -23.53 15.91
N HIS A 919 37.99 -23.95 15.10
CA HIS A 919 36.89 -23.09 14.66
C HIS A 919 36.14 -22.48 15.86
N ARG A 920 35.83 -21.19 15.76
CA ARG A 920 35.00 -20.41 16.69
C ARG A 920 33.64 -20.08 16.08
N LEU A 921 33.60 -19.89 14.76
CA LEU A 921 32.35 -19.84 14.00
C LEU A 921 31.91 -21.27 13.67
N GLU A 922 30.96 -21.79 14.45
CA GLU A 922 30.46 -23.15 14.31
C GLU A 922 29.22 -23.20 13.39
N ASN A 923 29.13 -24.20 12.49
CA ASN A 923 27.98 -24.40 11.60
C ASN A 923 26.64 -24.55 12.35
N GLN A 924 26.66 -24.79 13.67
CA GLN A 924 25.45 -24.78 14.50
C GLN A 924 24.78 -23.39 14.54
N LEU A 925 25.54 -22.29 14.45
CA LEU A 925 24.99 -20.93 14.39
C LEU A 925 24.19 -20.71 13.10
N ILE A 926 24.75 -21.17 11.96
CA ILE A 926 24.06 -21.17 10.66
C ILE A 926 22.82 -22.06 10.77
N ALA A 927 22.94 -23.30 11.23
CA ALA A 927 21.80 -24.23 11.35
C ALA A 927 20.66 -23.68 12.24
N THR A 928 20.97 -22.94 13.31
CA THR A 928 19.98 -22.22 14.12
C THR A 928 19.33 -21.09 13.33
N THR A 929 20.10 -20.26 12.62
CA THR A 929 19.60 -19.20 11.72
C THR A 929 18.69 -19.78 10.64
N THR A 930 19.14 -20.78 9.87
CA THR A 930 18.37 -21.54 8.88
C THR A 930 17.05 -22.06 9.46
N GLN A 931 17.06 -22.60 10.68
CA GLN A 931 15.84 -23.10 11.33
C GLN A 931 14.87 -21.97 11.69
N HIS A 932 15.34 -20.85 12.25
CA HIS A 932 14.49 -19.71 12.57
C HIS A 932 13.90 -19.09 11.29
N THR A 933 14.71 -18.88 10.25
CA THR A 933 14.23 -18.33 8.98
C THR A 933 13.24 -19.27 8.28
N ASN A 934 13.43 -20.59 8.33
CA ASN A 934 12.44 -21.53 7.79
C ASN A 934 11.10 -21.52 8.57
N ASN A 935 11.10 -21.21 9.87
CA ASN A 935 9.86 -20.97 10.61
C ASN A 935 9.19 -19.67 10.15
N GLU A 936 9.97 -18.61 9.91
CA GLU A 936 9.47 -17.34 9.37
C GLU A 936 8.85 -17.51 7.97
N VAL A 937 9.44 -18.35 7.10
CA VAL A 937 8.86 -18.72 5.79
C VAL A 937 7.47 -19.36 5.95
N GLU A 938 7.30 -20.26 6.91
CA GLU A 938 6.00 -20.89 7.20
C GLU A 938 4.96 -19.86 7.69
N GLU A 939 5.36 -18.94 8.57
CA GLU A 939 4.50 -17.89 9.13
C GLU A 939 4.09 -16.90 8.03
N GLN A 940 5.02 -16.39 7.21
CA GLN A 940 4.73 -15.49 6.09
C GLN A 940 3.82 -16.12 5.03
N VAL A 941 4.07 -17.37 4.61
CA VAL A 941 3.22 -18.07 3.61
C VAL A 941 1.83 -18.36 4.17
N TYR A 942 1.73 -18.70 5.46
CA TYR A 942 0.44 -18.87 6.13
C TYR A 942 -0.36 -17.55 6.16
N HIS A 943 0.26 -16.44 6.57
CA HIS A 943 -0.37 -15.13 6.61
C HIS A 943 -0.74 -14.59 5.22
N LEU A 944 0.05 -14.87 4.19
CA LEU A 944 -0.30 -14.55 2.80
C LEU A 944 -1.60 -15.26 2.38
N ASN A 945 -1.73 -16.55 2.66
CA ASN A 945 -2.93 -17.33 2.33
C ASN A 945 -4.19 -16.82 3.08
N GLN A 946 -4.04 -16.39 4.35
CA GLN A 946 -5.17 -15.76 5.09
C GLN A 946 -5.56 -14.39 4.54
N ARG A 947 -4.58 -13.48 4.34
CA ARG A 947 -4.83 -12.13 3.81
C ARG A 947 -5.45 -12.19 2.41
N LEU A 948 -4.96 -13.10 1.56
CA LEU A 948 -5.51 -13.29 0.23
C LEU A 948 -6.99 -13.69 0.26
N LYS A 949 -7.39 -14.64 1.13
CA LYS A 949 -8.79 -15.08 1.24
C LYS A 949 -9.77 -13.90 1.48
N LEU A 950 -9.37 -12.92 2.29
CA LEU A 950 -10.16 -11.72 2.56
C LEU A 950 -10.22 -10.83 1.30
N GLN A 951 -9.05 -10.46 0.76
CA GLN A 951 -8.93 -9.56 -0.38
C GLN A 951 -9.60 -10.08 -1.65
N LEU A 952 -9.50 -11.38 -1.95
CA LEU A 952 -10.15 -12.01 -3.10
C LEU A 952 -11.65 -11.74 -3.12
N MET A 953 -12.30 -11.66 -1.96
CA MET A 953 -13.74 -11.45 -1.89
C MET A 953 -14.17 -10.09 -2.47
N ASP A 954 -13.34 -9.05 -2.31
CA ASP A 954 -13.63 -7.71 -2.84
C ASP A 954 -13.23 -7.57 -4.30
N ASP A 955 -12.11 -8.16 -4.71
CA ASP A 955 -11.74 -8.27 -6.13
C ASP A 955 -12.85 -9.05 -6.90
N ILE A 956 -13.35 -10.16 -6.36
CA ILE A 956 -14.49 -10.92 -6.90
C ILE A 956 -15.77 -10.07 -6.99
N LYS A 957 -16.13 -9.32 -5.94
CA LYS A 957 -17.31 -8.43 -5.96
C LYS A 957 -17.18 -7.36 -7.03
N SER A 958 -15.99 -6.77 -7.20
CA SER A 958 -15.75 -5.71 -8.18
C SER A 958 -15.88 -6.23 -9.62
N VAL A 959 -15.43 -7.46 -9.89
CA VAL A 959 -15.39 -8.02 -11.25
C VAL A 959 -16.61 -8.88 -11.62
N TYR A 960 -17.08 -9.75 -10.72
CA TYR A 960 -18.21 -10.66 -10.96
C TYR A 960 -19.56 -10.05 -10.52
N ASN A 961 -19.92 -8.91 -11.12
CA ASN A 961 -21.09 -8.12 -10.71
C ASN A 961 -22.25 -8.14 -11.74
N SER A 962 -23.31 -7.37 -11.50
CA SER A 962 -24.50 -7.32 -12.37
C SER A 962 -24.24 -6.69 -13.76
N GLN A 963 -23.20 -5.86 -13.90
CA GLN A 963 -22.75 -5.25 -15.17
C GLN A 963 -22.31 -6.31 -16.20
N MET A 964 -21.84 -7.48 -15.76
CA MET A 964 -21.58 -8.64 -16.64
C MET A 964 -22.80 -9.07 -17.49
N THR A 965 -24.00 -8.59 -17.15
CA THR A 965 -25.23 -8.89 -17.88
C THR A 965 -25.57 -7.87 -18.97
N GLN A 966 -24.85 -6.77 -19.08
CA GLN A 966 -25.10 -5.73 -20.09
C GLN A 966 -24.71 -6.21 -21.50
N ASN A 967 -23.66 -7.02 -21.62
CA ASN A 967 -23.19 -7.52 -22.91
C ASN A 967 -24.11 -8.61 -23.51
N SER A 968 -24.09 -8.76 -24.84
CA SER A 968 -24.98 -9.70 -25.56
C SER A 968 -24.54 -11.16 -25.46
N ASP A 969 -23.24 -11.43 -25.30
CA ASP A 969 -22.70 -12.77 -25.08
C ASP A 969 -22.15 -12.90 -23.65
N PHE A 970 -22.93 -13.57 -22.79
CA PHE A 970 -22.56 -13.78 -21.40
C PHE A 970 -21.38 -14.76 -21.20
N ASN A 971 -21.08 -15.62 -22.18
CA ASN A 971 -19.92 -16.52 -22.09
C ASN A 971 -18.62 -15.78 -22.44
N ALA A 972 -18.69 -14.87 -23.43
CA ALA A 972 -17.58 -13.96 -23.71
C ALA A 972 -17.32 -13.03 -22.51
N GLU A 973 -18.37 -12.46 -21.92
CA GLU A 973 -18.22 -11.59 -20.74
C GLU A 973 -17.69 -12.36 -19.53
N LYS A 974 -18.20 -13.56 -19.25
CA LYS A 974 -17.65 -14.45 -18.20
C LYS A 974 -16.14 -14.67 -18.37
N LYS A 975 -15.66 -14.83 -19.60
CA LYS A 975 -14.23 -14.97 -19.88
C LYS A 975 -13.47 -13.67 -19.65
N ASN A 976 -14.01 -12.55 -20.11
CA ASN A 976 -13.42 -11.21 -19.96
C ASN A 976 -13.21 -10.85 -18.48
N SER A 977 -14.29 -10.88 -17.69
CA SER A 977 -14.24 -10.65 -16.25
C SER A 977 -13.25 -11.61 -15.56
N THR A 978 -13.22 -12.89 -15.96
CA THR A 978 -12.25 -13.83 -15.37
C THR A 978 -10.79 -13.47 -15.68
N LYS A 979 -10.46 -12.97 -16.88
CA LYS A 979 -9.10 -12.49 -17.13
C LYS A 979 -8.80 -11.21 -16.35
N ILE A 980 -9.71 -10.22 -16.31
CA ILE A 980 -9.51 -8.99 -15.53
C ILE A 980 -9.21 -9.30 -14.05
N TYR A 981 -10.00 -10.21 -13.47
CA TYR A 981 -9.81 -10.71 -12.10
C TYR A 981 -8.46 -11.40 -11.89
N LEU A 982 -8.05 -12.29 -12.80
CA LEU A 982 -6.75 -12.96 -12.73
C LEU A 982 -5.59 -12.00 -12.94
N ASP A 983 -5.69 -11.05 -13.87
CA ASP A 983 -4.66 -10.03 -14.14
C ASP A 983 -4.42 -9.15 -12.91
N GLN A 984 -5.48 -8.76 -12.19
CA GLN A 984 -5.41 -8.03 -10.92
C GLN A 984 -4.72 -8.86 -9.82
N ILE A 985 -5.10 -10.13 -9.67
CA ILE A 985 -4.49 -11.03 -8.67
C ILE A 985 -3.03 -11.29 -8.98
N HIS A 986 -2.67 -11.64 -10.22
CA HIS A 986 -1.29 -11.97 -10.58
C HIS A 986 -0.34 -10.80 -10.32
N GLN A 987 -0.76 -9.55 -10.57
CA GLN A 987 0.01 -8.37 -10.19
C GLN A 987 0.24 -8.30 -8.68
N ARG A 988 -0.83 -8.38 -7.86
CA ARG A 988 -0.71 -8.31 -6.40
C ARG A 988 0.11 -9.47 -5.82
N MET A 989 -0.05 -10.68 -6.36
CA MET A 989 0.69 -11.86 -5.91
C MET A 989 2.18 -11.79 -6.29
N PHE A 990 2.55 -11.18 -7.41
CA PHE A 990 3.95 -10.95 -7.78
C PHE A 990 4.63 -9.92 -6.85
N LEU A 991 3.90 -8.87 -6.46
CA LEU A 991 4.36 -7.91 -5.45
C LEU A 991 4.58 -8.59 -4.09
N GLU A 992 3.59 -9.33 -3.58
CA GLU A 992 3.70 -10.07 -2.31
C GLU A 992 4.83 -11.13 -2.34
N GLN A 993 5.05 -11.83 -3.47
CA GLN A 993 6.20 -12.73 -3.64
C GLN A 993 7.53 -11.98 -3.47
N SER A 994 7.67 -10.82 -4.10
CA SER A 994 8.89 -10.02 -4.07
C SER A 994 9.16 -9.45 -2.67
N LEU A 995 8.12 -8.92 -2.00
CA LEU A 995 8.18 -8.42 -0.64
C LEU A 995 8.55 -9.51 0.38
N ILE A 996 7.94 -10.70 0.28
CA ILE A 996 8.28 -11.83 1.17
C ILE A 996 9.73 -12.28 0.93
N THR A 997 10.20 -12.31 -0.32
CA THR A 997 11.59 -12.68 -0.64
C THR A 997 12.59 -11.75 0.06
N GLU A 998 12.41 -10.44 -0.03
CA GLU A 998 13.28 -9.47 0.64
C GLU A 998 13.14 -9.49 2.18
N ARG A 999 11.94 -9.72 2.73
CA ARG A 999 11.75 -9.91 4.18
C ARG A 999 12.52 -11.11 4.71
N ILE A 1000 12.46 -12.25 4.02
CA ILE A 1000 13.17 -13.48 4.39
C ILE A 1000 14.69 -13.28 4.33
N LYS A 1001 15.19 -12.59 3.30
CA LYS A 1001 16.60 -12.17 3.18
C LYS A 1001 17.05 -11.25 4.33
N LYS A 1002 16.26 -10.20 4.65
CA LYS A 1002 16.57 -9.29 5.76
C LYS A 1002 16.58 -10.03 7.10
N TYR A 1003 15.58 -10.88 7.35
CA TYR A 1003 15.46 -11.69 8.56
C TYR A 1003 16.63 -12.67 8.71
N PHE A 1004 17.05 -13.34 7.64
CA PHE A 1004 18.21 -14.26 7.66
C PHE A 1004 19.50 -13.56 8.08
N ASN A 1005 19.83 -12.44 7.42
CA ASN A 1005 21.06 -11.70 7.71
C ASN A 1005 21.05 -11.14 9.15
N GLN A 1006 19.93 -10.56 9.60
CA GLN A 1006 19.78 -10.09 10.99
C GLN A 1006 19.93 -11.23 12.01
N GLN A 1007 19.27 -12.36 11.79
CA GLN A 1007 19.40 -13.51 12.70
C GLN A 1007 20.84 -14.06 12.72
N LEU A 1008 21.54 -14.06 11.59
CA LEU A 1008 22.94 -14.48 11.55
C LEU A 1008 23.85 -13.54 12.36
N ASP A 1009 23.66 -12.22 12.25
CA ASP A 1009 24.37 -11.22 13.07
C ASP A 1009 24.10 -11.44 14.57
N GLU A 1010 22.85 -11.65 14.96
CA GLU A 1010 22.44 -11.95 16.34
C GLU A 1010 23.10 -13.24 16.88
N GLN A 1011 23.18 -14.31 16.08
CA GLN A 1011 23.85 -15.56 16.49
C GLN A 1011 25.38 -15.40 16.60
N VAL A 1012 26.00 -14.55 15.78
CA VAL A 1012 27.46 -14.39 15.69
C VAL A 1012 28.00 -13.38 16.71
N ALA A 1013 27.22 -12.37 17.10
CA ALA A 1013 27.64 -11.31 18.02
C ALA A 1013 28.29 -11.80 19.35
N PRO A 1014 27.80 -12.85 20.05
CA PRO A 1014 28.44 -13.37 21.26
C PRO A 1014 29.83 -13.97 21.01
N VAL A 1015 30.10 -14.49 19.81
CA VAL A 1015 31.41 -15.03 19.43
C VAL A 1015 32.38 -13.87 19.13
N LEU A 1016 31.93 -12.84 18.40
CA LEU A 1016 32.73 -11.64 18.14
C LEU A 1016 33.14 -10.95 19.44
N GLN A 1017 32.24 -10.84 20.42
CA GLN A 1017 32.55 -10.28 21.73
C GLN A 1017 33.64 -11.07 22.48
N GLN A 1018 33.68 -12.40 22.34
CA GLN A 1018 34.73 -13.25 22.92
C GLN A 1018 36.09 -13.11 22.20
N LEU A 1019 36.07 -12.87 20.89
CA LEU A 1019 37.27 -12.66 20.07
C LEU A 1019 37.90 -11.29 20.33
N SER A 1020 37.07 -10.24 20.42
CA SER A 1020 37.50 -8.88 20.78
C SER A 1020 38.26 -8.86 22.12
N GLN A 1021 37.79 -9.58 23.15
CA GLN A 1021 38.48 -9.75 24.45
C GLN A 1021 39.86 -10.46 24.38
N LEU A 1022 40.27 -10.93 23.21
CA LEU A 1022 41.58 -11.54 22.95
C LEU A 1022 42.47 -10.68 22.03
N HIS A 1023 42.01 -9.47 21.68
CA HIS A 1023 42.59 -8.59 20.65
C HIS A 1023 42.51 -9.17 19.23
N ILE A 1024 41.46 -9.94 18.94
CA ILE A 1024 41.16 -10.44 17.59
C ILE A 1024 40.04 -9.59 17.00
N ILE A 1025 40.34 -8.83 15.96
CA ILE A 1025 39.42 -7.85 15.34
C ILE A 1025 38.78 -8.49 14.11
N VAL A 1026 37.46 -8.68 14.16
CA VAL A 1026 36.67 -9.27 13.07
C VAL A 1026 35.38 -8.49 12.89
N HIS A 1027 35.13 -8.05 11.66
CA HIS A 1027 33.91 -7.35 11.26
C HIS A 1027 33.26 -8.11 10.11
N PRO A 1028 32.53 -9.21 10.38
CA PRO A 1028 31.74 -9.84 9.34
C PRO A 1028 30.65 -8.86 8.90
N ARG A 1029 30.37 -8.81 7.59
CA ARG A 1029 29.14 -8.21 7.05
C ARG A 1029 28.47 -9.26 6.20
N PHE A 1030 27.42 -9.87 6.73
CA PHE A 1030 26.57 -10.76 5.98
C PHE A 1030 25.61 -9.91 5.14
N ASN A 1031 25.85 -9.89 3.84
CA ASN A 1031 24.89 -9.43 2.82
C ASN A 1031 24.72 -10.58 1.84
N LEU A 1032 24.15 -11.66 2.35
CA LEU A 1032 23.93 -12.92 1.66
C LEU A 1032 22.70 -12.76 0.76
N GLN A 1033 22.81 -13.14 -0.50
CA GLN A 1033 21.76 -12.88 -1.51
C GLN A 1033 21.51 -14.12 -2.35
N PRO A 1034 20.29 -14.68 -2.32
CA PRO A 1034 19.95 -15.84 -3.14
C PRO A 1034 19.85 -15.46 -4.63
N ASP A 1035 19.97 -16.46 -5.51
CA ASP A 1035 19.68 -16.29 -6.94
C ASP A 1035 18.15 -16.14 -7.14
N VAL A 1036 17.64 -14.91 -7.03
CA VAL A 1036 16.20 -14.62 -7.15
C VAL A 1036 15.69 -14.96 -8.55
N VAL A 1037 14.62 -15.75 -8.61
CA VAL A 1037 13.97 -16.16 -9.85
C VAL A 1037 12.89 -15.16 -10.25
N ASP A 1038 13.10 -14.44 -11.36
CA ASP A 1038 12.19 -13.45 -11.99
C ASP A 1038 10.81 -14.00 -12.45
N GLN A 1039 10.42 -15.23 -12.05
CA GLN A 1039 9.16 -15.85 -12.50
C GLN A 1039 8.06 -15.69 -11.46
N PRO A 1040 6.82 -15.33 -11.86
CA PRO A 1040 5.67 -15.39 -10.97
C PRO A 1040 5.40 -16.86 -10.58
N LEU A 1041 5.55 -17.18 -9.30
CA LEU A 1041 5.28 -18.51 -8.75
C LEU A 1041 3.79 -18.71 -8.43
N LEU A 1042 3.07 -17.59 -8.32
CA LEU A 1042 1.68 -17.48 -7.85
C LEU A 1042 0.77 -17.06 -9.03
N HIS A 1043 0.54 -18.00 -9.95
CA HIS A 1043 -0.18 -17.78 -11.21
C HIS A 1043 -1.25 -18.86 -11.46
N ILE A 1044 -2.44 -18.46 -11.90
CA ILE A 1044 -3.55 -19.36 -12.26
C ILE A 1044 -3.83 -19.22 -13.76
N ASP A 1045 -3.74 -20.32 -14.50
CA ASP A 1045 -4.15 -20.37 -15.90
C ASP A 1045 -5.63 -19.99 -16.08
N LEU A 1046 -5.93 -19.07 -17.01
CA LEU A 1046 -7.30 -18.66 -17.33
C LEU A 1046 -8.23 -19.84 -17.67
N ASN A 1047 -7.71 -20.91 -18.29
CA ASN A 1047 -8.50 -22.09 -18.64
C ASN A 1047 -8.90 -22.93 -17.42
N ASP A 1048 -8.01 -23.08 -16.45
CA ASP A 1048 -8.25 -23.87 -15.25
C ASP A 1048 -9.23 -23.13 -14.33
N MET A 1049 -9.04 -21.82 -14.17
CA MET A 1049 -10.03 -20.97 -13.50
C MET A 1049 -11.40 -21.06 -14.22
N MET A 1050 -11.44 -20.95 -15.55
CA MET A 1050 -12.69 -21.05 -16.32
C MET A 1050 -13.39 -22.41 -16.19
N ALA A 1051 -12.65 -23.49 -15.95
CA ALA A 1051 -13.18 -24.84 -15.72
C ALA A 1051 -13.81 -24.97 -14.33
N GLU A 1052 -13.19 -24.39 -13.31
CA GLU A 1052 -13.68 -24.42 -11.91
C GLU A 1052 -14.74 -23.36 -11.59
N LEU A 1053 -14.93 -22.35 -12.45
CA LEU A 1053 -15.99 -21.35 -12.28
C LEU A 1053 -17.38 -22.01 -12.11
N PRO A 1054 -18.14 -21.64 -11.07
CA PRO A 1054 -19.33 -22.38 -10.67
C PRO A 1054 -20.36 -22.45 -11.79
N LYS A 1055 -20.92 -23.65 -12.02
CA LYS A 1055 -21.99 -23.92 -13.00
C LYS A 1055 -23.27 -23.08 -12.78
N GLN A 1056 -23.34 -22.41 -11.63
CA GLN A 1056 -24.42 -21.51 -11.24
C GLN A 1056 -24.26 -20.09 -11.82
N LEU A 1057 -23.02 -19.69 -12.17
CA LEU A 1057 -22.69 -18.40 -12.80
C LEU A 1057 -23.36 -18.30 -14.17
N THR A 1058 -24.52 -17.63 -14.17
CA THR A 1058 -25.42 -17.49 -15.32
C THR A 1058 -26.08 -16.11 -15.25
N LYS A 1059 -26.40 -15.53 -16.42
CA LYS A 1059 -27.04 -14.19 -16.56
C LYS A 1059 -28.28 -13.98 -15.67
N ARG A 1060 -29.00 -15.06 -15.31
CA ARG A 1060 -30.16 -15.01 -14.41
C ARG A 1060 -29.80 -15.09 -12.92
N LYS A 1061 -28.77 -15.84 -12.53
CA LYS A 1061 -28.39 -16.00 -11.12
C LYS A 1061 -27.53 -14.86 -10.60
N ILE A 1062 -26.66 -14.28 -11.43
CA ILE A 1062 -25.80 -13.15 -11.03
C ILE A 1062 -26.60 -11.86 -10.74
N LEU A 1063 -27.86 -11.79 -11.20
CA LEU A 1063 -28.82 -10.71 -10.90
C LEU A 1063 -29.59 -10.92 -9.58
N ASN A 1064 -29.32 -12.00 -8.83
CA ASN A 1064 -30.01 -12.30 -7.58
C ASN A 1064 -28.98 -12.29 -6.44
N ALA A 1065 -29.10 -11.34 -5.51
CA ALA A 1065 -28.11 -11.10 -4.45
C ALA A 1065 -27.71 -12.36 -3.65
N ASN A 1066 -28.68 -13.22 -3.30
CA ASN A 1066 -28.38 -14.45 -2.55
C ASN A 1066 -27.59 -15.45 -3.42
N ALA A 1067 -28.03 -15.69 -4.65
CA ALA A 1067 -27.32 -16.59 -5.57
C ALA A 1067 -25.98 -15.99 -6.04
N GLN A 1068 -25.82 -14.67 -6.02
CA GLN A 1068 -24.57 -13.97 -6.28
C GLN A 1068 -23.57 -14.19 -5.14
N LYS A 1069 -23.99 -14.10 -3.87
CA LYS A 1069 -23.15 -14.46 -2.72
C LYS A 1069 -22.66 -15.91 -2.79
N ASP A 1070 -23.57 -16.87 -3.04
CA ASP A 1070 -23.20 -18.29 -3.26
C ASP A 1070 -22.17 -18.46 -4.40
N ILE A 1071 -22.28 -17.67 -5.47
CA ILE A 1071 -21.35 -17.68 -6.61
C ILE A 1071 -20.00 -17.09 -6.22
N HIS A 1072 -19.97 -15.97 -5.47
CA HIS A 1072 -18.73 -15.32 -5.02
C HIS A 1072 -17.94 -16.22 -4.06
N GLU A 1073 -18.61 -16.83 -3.07
CA GLU A 1073 -18.00 -17.81 -2.17
C GLU A 1073 -17.42 -19.02 -2.92
N MET A 1074 -18.15 -19.54 -3.93
CA MET A 1074 -17.64 -20.60 -4.80
C MET A 1074 -16.43 -20.18 -5.62
N ILE A 1075 -16.41 -18.96 -6.18
CA ILE A 1075 -15.27 -18.44 -6.97
C ILE A 1075 -14.04 -18.25 -6.06
N CYS A 1076 -14.23 -17.73 -4.83
CA CYS A 1076 -13.15 -17.57 -3.86
C CYS A 1076 -12.55 -18.93 -3.49
N GLN A 1077 -13.38 -19.91 -3.16
CA GLN A 1077 -12.93 -21.27 -2.85
C GLN A 1077 -12.17 -21.91 -4.01
N SER A 1078 -12.68 -21.84 -5.25
CA SER A 1078 -11.98 -22.34 -6.44
C SER A 1078 -10.64 -21.63 -6.68
N THR A 1079 -10.58 -20.31 -6.47
CA THR A 1079 -9.32 -19.53 -6.61
C THR A 1079 -8.28 -20.01 -5.59
N LEU A 1080 -8.67 -20.18 -4.33
CA LEU A 1080 -7.78 -20.66 -3.26
C LEU A 1080 -7.31 -22.11 -3.47
N GLU A 1081 -8.19 -22.99 -3.95
CA GLU A 1081 -7.85 -24.38 -4.29
C GLU A 1081 -6.83 -24.46 -5.43
N LEU A 1082 -7.00 -23.64 -6.48
CA LEU A 1082 -6.04 -23.54 -7.59
C LEU A 1082 -4.68 -22.93 -7.16
N LEU A 1083 -4.64 -22.10 -6.11
CA LEU A 1083 -3.40 -21.52 -5.58
C LEU A 1083 -2.66 -22.40 -4.56
N GLN A 1084 -3.26 -23.45 -3.99
CA GLN A 1084 -2.57 -24.32 -3.02
C GLN A 1084 -1.26 -24.95 -3.53
N PRO A 1085 -1.17 -25.46 -4.78
CA PRO A 1085 0.10 -25.92 -5.36
C PRO A 1085 1.14 -24.79 -5.46
N ASN A 1086 0.68 -23.57 -5.75
CA ASN A 1086 1.53 -22.40 -5.95
C ASN A 1086 2.09 -21.87 -4.64
N PHE A 1087 1.30 -21.84 -3.57
CA PHE A 1087 1.81 -21.54 -2.21
C PHE A 1087 2.86 -22.57 -1.77
N SER A 1088 2.66 -23.84 -2.10
CA SER A 1088 3.64 -24.90 -1.83
C SER A 1088 4.94 -24.67 -2.61
N ARG A 1089 4.84 -24.21 -3.87
CA ARG A 1089 5.99 -23.87 -4.72
C ARG A 1089 6.71 -22.60 -4.25
N LEU A 1090 5.99 -21.54 -3.86
CA LEU A 1090 6.54 -20.33 -3.26
C LEU A 1090 7.34 -20.68 -1.99
N ARG A 1091 6.72 -21.42 -1.08
CA ARG A 1091 7.38 -21.90 0.15
C ARG A 1091 8.66 -22.66 -0.17
N GLN A 1092 8.61 -23.65 -1.07
CA GLN A 1092 9.80 -24.42 -1.45
C GLN A 1092 10.89 -23.52 -2.06
N GLN A 1093 10.53 -22.50 -2.84
CA GLN A 1093 11.49 -21.56 -3.40
C GLN A 1093 12.12 -20.68 -2.31
N LEU A 1094 11.34 -20.21 -1.33
CA LEU A 1094 11.85 -19.46 -0.18
C LEU A 1094 12.76 -20.33 0.71
N GLU A 1095 12.39 -21.58 0.97
CA GLU A 1095 13.27 -22.57 1.65
C GLU A 1095 14.57 -22.78 0.86
N THR A 1096 14.51 -22.82 -0.48
CA THR A 1096 15.70 -22.92 -1.35
C THR A 1096 16.60 -21.68 -1.25
N TYR A 1097 16.01 -20.48 -1.16
CA TYR A 1097 16.77 -19.24 -0.93
C TYR A 1097 17.45 -19.24 0.45
N VAL A 1098 16.79 -19.77 1.48
CA VAL A 1098 17.37 -19.94 2.82
C VAL A 1098 18.53 -20.95 2.80
N GLU A 1099 18.43 -22.03 2.03
CA GLU A 1099 19.53 -22.97 1.79
C GLU A 1099 20.71 -22.28 1.07
N GLN A 1100 20.47 -21.53 -0.01
CA GLN A 1100 21.51 -20.78 -0.72
C GLN A 1100 22.25 -19.79 0.20
N MET A 1101 21.52 -18.96 0.97
CA MET A 1101 22.14 -18.05 1.93
C MET A 1101 22.90 -18.79 3.04
N SER A 1102 22.49 -20.01 3.40
CA SER A 1102 23.20 -20.85 4.38
C SER A 1102 24.53 -21.40 3.83
N ASP A 1103 24.54 -21.83 2.56
CA ASP A 1103 25.75 -22.28 1.86
C ASP A 1103 26.74 -21.12 1.64
N GLU A 1104 26.26 -19.93 1.32
CA GLU A 1104 27.08 -18.71 1.26
C GLU A 1104 27.62 -18.31 2.65
N ALA A 1105 26.80 -18.41 3.70
CA ALA A 1105 27.23 -18.16 5.07
C ALA A 1105 28.36 -19.11 5.49
N GLU A 1106 28.29 -20.39 5.12
CA GLU A 1106 29.37 -21.36 5.40
C GLU A 1106 30.67 -20.98 4.68
N GLN A 1107 30.60 -20.54 3.41
CA GLN A 1107 31.77 -20.05 2.68
C GLN A 1107 32.38 -18.80 3.33
N GLN A 1108 31.56 -17.85 3.77
CA GLN A 1108 32.03 -16.67 4.49
C GLN A 1108 32.61 -17.04 5.86
N PHE A 1109 31.97 -17.91 6.63
CA PHE A 1109 32.47 -18.39 7.93
C PHE A 1109 33.87 -19.00 7.82
N ASN A 1110 34.14 -19.80 6.78
CA ASN A 1110 35.47 -20.37 6.54
C ASN A 1110 36.52 -19.27 6.25
N SER A 1111 36.20 -18.29 5.40
CA SER A 1111 37.08 -17.15 5.10
C SER A 1111 37.36 -16.27 6.33
N ILE A 1112 36.34 -16.08 7.18
CA ILE A 1112 36.45 -15.34 8.44
C ILE A 1112 37.28 -16.13 9.47
N GLU A 1113 37.12 -17.45 9.55
CA GLU A 1113 37.91 -18.28 10.46
C GLU A 1113 39.39 -18.33 10.05
N ASP A 1114 39.71 -18.37 8.75
CA ASP A 1114 41.09 -18.24 8.27
C ASP A 1114 41.72 -16.91 8.75
N ASN A 1115 40.95 -15.82 8.78
CA ASN A 1115 41.39 -14.53 9.34
C ASN A 1115 41.60 -14.62 10.87
N ILE A 1116 40.64 -15.18 11.62
CA ILE A 1116 40.75 -15.42 13.07
C ILE A 1116 42.02 -16.22 13.40
N GLN A 1117 42.27 -17.33 12.70
CA GLN A 1117 43.43 -18.18 12.94
C GLN A 1117 44.74 -17.51 12.50
N SER A 1118 44.72 -16.64 11.47
CA SER A 1118 45.87 -15.80 11.10
C SER A 1118 46.22 -14.84 12.25
N GLN A 1119 45.25 -14.09 12.78
CA GLN A 1119 45.45 -13.16 13.91
C GLN A 1119 45.89 -13.88 15.19
N ILE A 1120 45.33 -15.06 15.49
CA ILE A 1120 45.80 -15.89 16.63
C ILE A 1120 47.27 -16.28 16.46
N ASN A 1121 47.70 -16.67 15.26
CA ASN A 1121 49.10 -17.01 15.00
C ASN A 1121 50.02 -15.79 15.07
N GLU A 1122 49.59 -14.63 14.58
CA GLU A 1122 50.28 -13.34 14.70
C GLU A 1122 50.49 -12.99 16.19
N LEU A 1123 49.42 -12.93 16.98
CA LEU A 1123 49.42 -12.63 18.43
C LEU A 1123 50.21 -13.64 19.28
N LEU A 1124 50.38 -14.89 18.81
CA LEU A 1124 51.21 -15.91 19.47
C LEU A 1124 52.68 -15.90 19.01
N SER A 1125 53.00 -15.23 17.90
CA SER A 1125 54.36 -15.18 17.34
C SER A 1125 55.24 -14.08 17.96
N PHE A 1126 54.63 -13.07 18.59
CA PHE A 1126 55.32 -11.98 19.27
C PHE A 1126 55.27 -12.15 20.80
N GLU A 1127 56.43 -12.09 21.46
CA GLU A 1127 56.47 -11.82 22.89
C GLU A 1127 56.21 -10.33 23.12
N LEU A 1128 55.27 -9.99 24.00
CA LEU A 1128 55.09 -8.62 24.48
C LEU A 1128 56.30 -8.24 25.35
N ASP A 1129 57.33 -7.69 24.71
CA ASP A 1129 58.55 -7.20 25.33
C ASP A 1129 58.55 -5.67 25.50
N GLU A 1130 59.58 -5.14 26.18
CA GLU A 1130 59.71 -3.69 26.41
C GLU A 1130 59.89 -2.90 25.10
N SER A 1131 60.35 -3.53 24.01
CA SER A 1131 60.55 -2.88 22.71
C SER A 1131 59.22 -2.70 21.98
N LEU A 1132 58.44 -3.77 21.84
CA LEU A 1132 57.13 -3.74 21.18
C LEU A 1132 56.16 -2.84 21.96
N ILE A 1133 56.11 -2.94 23.30
CA ILE A 1133 55.28 -2.05 24.12
C ILE A 1133 55.72 -0.58 24.00
N SER A 1134 57.01 -0.29 23.84
CA SER A 1134 57.47 1.08 23.60
C SER A 1134 57.08 1.60 22.21
N GLN A 1135 56.99 0.72 21.20
CA GLN A 1135 56.49 1.07 19.87
C GLN A 1135 54.98 1.29 19.90
N LEU A 1136 54.19 0.42 20.54
CA LEU A 1136 52.75 0.58 20.69
C LEU A 1136 52.39 1.91 21.36
N LYS A 1137 53.15 2.33 22.39
CA LYS A 1137 52.96 3.63 23.05
C LYS A 1137 53.20 4.83 22.14
N ASP A 1138 54.27 4.81 21.35
CA ASP A 1138 54.62 5.89 20.41
C ASP A 1138 53.58 5.99 19.29
N LYS A 1139 53.18 4.84 18.73
CA LYS A 1139 52.20 4.78 17.65
C LYS A 1139 50.78 5.09 18.15
N HIS A 1140 50.38 4.64 19.35
CA HIS A 1140 49.14 5.07 20.00
C HIS A 1140 49.07 6.60 20.15
N GLN A 1141 50.11 7.26 20.67
CA GLN A 1141 50.13 8.72 20.77
C GLN A 1141 50.05 9.45 19.41
N GLN A 1142 50.58 8.85 18.34
CA GLN A 1142 50.48 9.39 16.98
C GLN A 1142 49.10 9.14 16.35
N LEU A 1143 48.44 8.04 16.70
CA LEU A 1143 47.15 7.61 16.18
C LEU A 1143 46.00 8.32 16.91
N GLU A 1144 46.07 8.43 18.25
CA GLU A 1144 45.18 9.22 19.10
C GLU A 1144 45.07 10.66 18.57
N ALA A 1145 46.21 11.31 18.28
CA ALA A 1145 46.28 12.68 17.76
C ALA A 1145 45.80 12.89 16.31
N ILE A 1146 45.25 11.85 15.67
CA ILE A 1146 44.67 11.89 14.32
C ILE A 1146 43.22 11.40 14.31
N ILE A 1147 42.87 10.45 15.17
CA ILE A 1147 41.53 9.85 15.28
C ILE A 1147 40.61 10.64 16.23
N TYR A 1148 41.15 11.24 17.29
CA TYR A 1148 40.43 11.90 18.37
C TYR A 1148 40.80 13.38 18.53
#